data_AF-A0A6A3LV57-F1
#
_entry.id   AF-A0A6A3LV57-F1
#
_cell.length_a   1.000
_cell.length_b   1.000
_cell.length_c   1.000
_cell.angle_alpha   90.00
_cell.angle_beta   90.00
_cell.angle_gamma   90.00
#
_symmetry.space_group_name_H-M   'P 1'
#
loop_
_entity.id
_entity.type
_entity.pdbx_description
1 polymer ?
#
loop_
_entity_poly.entity_id
_entity_poly.type
_entity_poly.pdbx_seq_one_letter_code
_entity_poly.pdbx_strand_id
1 'polypeptide(L)'
;MSTAKRSVIPAGAWNRLSVQRGQDACLFAAKAGARKVFRATAGLTIDQQLQVASQLKAEGDDVLKTIRQMKKASKNQKQTTKANNLKFEWLQEHSHLKKLEENCSKDLESMLLRMYNDASTARESKKLEPQDTPSKRSCMSTSTIYAAELEDLIRAEQLNRIGMIKQITSEREQRAALKQLLSVFLKGEGTDAHPEQNNQMLAEDMQADVRQLIYDAVIGRQMVEATLEEEVLSCEKEFDACYRKVLETLRNDAKTVPASADNLDAQEQKIREVFDAAGGNECLDEMLRIEMLEAFRNVFAEFRHDLAQYEKDFVSAASATDAAGSVEAATSKSGGWSDTDEERFLKVLRSYEKKHGTGKKPQLLYDQITLVLPTIPVPDIKKHVRFHQHLRFYQDKRKDRQRELQRGLEELQSEAATKFGIAIEQEQQRLQKLQQFSVMQEQCEQRHDLVSKWRVTKEAKERIERQQREIEAILEAQLQQEEALRWKRKHDQQKLAVDEYKKDKVLRKMADEKLSIEEEQQREAERALQSAVNVERVQYRHHEFQRKLEDMKLEELHKAQLEEQRLAQLNELKEKTPYAQIIANIAPDFERTRQETAAFRSNVEAAQEGLPLNETGLFPSHGYDCNTLFKNARFKLGIALRNAGLSSSEYARQALANIKVCNVGAYRNHVAEPTKLW
;
A
#
# COMPACT_ATOMS: atom_id res chain seq x y z
N MET A 1 -31.19 58.29 2.86
CA MET A 1 -31.52 58.86 1.53
C MET A 1 -30.61 58.21 0.51
N SER A 2 -31.23 57.53 -0.45
CA SER A 2 -30.61 56.71 -1.49
C SER A 2 -30.08 57.58 -2.63
N THR A 3 -28.86 57.35 -3.11
CA THR A 3 -28.52 57.60 -4.53
C THR A 3 -27.50 56.57 -5.02
N ALA A 4 -27.99 55.68 -5.88
CA ALA A 4 -27.22 54.78 -6.70
C ALA A 4 -26.56 55.54 -7.87
N LYS A 5 -25.35 55.15 -8.26
CA LYS A 5 -24.77 55.49 -9.57
C LYS A 5 -24.38 54.21 -10.30
N ARG A 6 -25.15 53.91 -11.36
CA ARG A 6 -24.78 53.06 -12.48
C ARG A 6 -23.71 53.76 -13.32
N SER A 7 -22.69 53.03 -13.77
CA SER A 7 -21.90 53.41 -14.95
C SER A 7 -21.97 52.28 -15.97
N VAL A 8 -22.11 52.67 -17.22
CA VAL A 8 -22.37 51.84 -18.40
C VAL A 8 -21.36 52.33 -19.47
N ILE A 9 -20.43 51.42 -19.83
CA ILE A 9 -19.76 51.14 -21.14
C ILE A 9 -18.93 52.29 -21.78
N PRO A 10 -17.79 52.01 -22.47
CA PRO A 10 -17.86 51.56 -23.87
C PRO A 10 -16.92 50.38 -24.22
N ALA A 11 -17.37 49.62 -25.23
CA ALA A 11 -16.65 48.56 -25.90
C ALA A 11 -15.48 49.10 -26.75
N GLY A 12 -14.39 48.34 -26.79
CA GLY A 12 -13.30 48.50 -27.75
C GLY A 12 -12.74 47.14 -28.12
N ALA A 13 -13.02 46.72 -29.36
CA ALA A 13 -12.49 45.50 -29.98
C ALA A 13 -10.97 45.55 -30.16
N TRP A 14 -10.32 44.40 -30.37
CA TRP A 14 -9.43 44.08 -31.50
C TRP A 14 -8.72 42.72 -31.25
N ASN A 15 -9.17 41.72 -32.02
CA ASN A 15 -8.49 40.54 -32.56
C ASN A 15 -7.15 40.02 -31.99
N ARG A 16 -7.13 38.71 -31.62
CA ARG A 16 -6.24 37.70 -32.26
C ARG A 16 -6.61 36.25 -31.91
N LEU A 17 -7.11 35.56 -32.94
CA LEU A 17 -6.81 34.18 -33.37
C LEU A 17 -6.10 33.23 -32.38
N SER A 18 -6.76 32.13 -32.02
CA SER A 18 -6.34 30.79 -32.47
C SER A 18 -7.27 29.66 -31.99
N VAL A 19 -7.84 28.97 -32.99
CA VAL A 19 -8.04 27.52 -33.08
C VAL A 19 -8.82 26.82 -31.94
N GLN A 20 -10.12 26.68 -32.15
CA GLN A 20 -10.88 25.49 -31.73
C GLN A 20 -11.61 24.91 -32.96
N ARG A 21 -10.90 24.05 -33.71
CA ARG A 21 -11.53 22.98 -34.47
C ARG A 21 -11.76 21.83 -33.51
N GLY A 22 -12.97 21.28 -33.48
CA GLY A 22 -13.22 20.03 -32.78
C GLY A 22 -14.64 19.78 -32.29
N GLN A 23 -15.65 20.42 -32.86
CA GLN A 23 -17.05 20.05 -32.62
C GLN A 23 -17.84 20.21 -33.91
N ASP A 24 -17.51 19.41 -34.93
CA ASP A 24 -18.36 19.17 -36.11
C ASP A 24 -17.83 17.95 -36.87
N ALA A 25 -17.89 16.78 -36.23
CA ALA A 25 -17.60 15.51 -36.90
C ALA A 25 -18.24 14.34 -36.13
N CYS A 26 -19.57 14.34 -35.97
CA CYS A 26 -20.32 13.12 -35.60
C CYS A 26 -21.83 13.18 -35.96
N LEU A 27 -22.24 14.03 -36.92
CA LEU A 27 -23.64 14.10 -37.38
C LEU A 27 -23.85 13.61 -38.82
N PHE A 28 -22.85 13.02 -39.46
CA PHE A 28 -22.94 12.44 -40.80
C PHE A 28 -22.35 11.03 -40.87
N ALA A 29 -22.89 10.10 -40.06
CA ALA A 29 -22.68 8.65 -40.26
C ALA A 29 -23.81 7.78 -39.70
N ALA A 30 -25.01 8.34 -39.48
CA ALA A 30 -26.18 7.59 -38.98
C ALA A 30 -27.37 7.62 -39.97
N LYS A 31 -27.10 7.81 -41.27
CA LYS A 31 -28.12 7.75 -42.34
C LYS A 31 -27.76 6.70 -43.40
N ALA A 32 -27.54 5.46 -42.97
CA ALA A 32 -27.54 4.31 -43.88
C ALA A 32 -28.10 3.00 -43.27
N GLY A 33 -28.19 2.88 -41.93
CA GLY A 33 -28.73 1.67 -41.28
C GLY A 33 -30.19 1.73 -40.84
N ALA A 34 -30.76 2.92 -40.64
CA ALA A 34 -32.07 3.09 -39.98
C ALA A 34 -33.30 3.02 -40.91
N ARG A 35 -33.26 2.21 -41.98
CA ARG A 35 -34.41 1.97 -42.87
C ARG A 35 -34.77 0.47 -43.02
N LYS A 36 -34.42 -0.36 -42.04
CA LYS A 36 -34.81 -1.78 -42.01
C LYS A 36 -35.34 -2.26 -40.65
N VAL A 37 -35.85 -1.37 -39.81
CA VAL A 37 -36.59 -1.77 -38.61
C VAL A 37 -38.00 -1.21 -38.80
N PHE A 38 -39.02 -2.08 -38.76
CA PHE A 38 -40.40 -1.85 -39.21
C PHE A 38 -40.67 -2.02 -40.72
N ARG A 39 -40.15 -3.10 -41.32
CA ARG A 39 -41.06 -3.91 -42.15
C ARG A 39 -41.66 -4.96 -41.24
N ALA A 40 -42.98 -4.92 -41.06
CA ALA A 40 -43.71 -6.02 -40.42
C ALA A 40 -43.36 -7.30 -41.17
N THR A 41 -42.50 -8.12 -40.57
CA THR A 41 -42.20 -9.46 -41.05
C THR A 41 -43.37 -10.34 -40.64
N ALA A 42 -44.44 -10.25 -41.42
CA ALA A 42 -45.49 -11.24 -41.40
C ALA A 42 -44.84 -12.60 -41.71
N GLY A 43 -44.76 -13.49 -40.71
CA GLY A 43 -44.20 -14.84 -40.86
C GLY A 43 -43.23 -15.28 -39.76
N LEU A 44 -42.77 -14.40 -38.86
CA LEU A 44 -41.98 -14.82 -37.70
C LEU A 44 -42.91 -15.23 -36.55
N THR A 45 -42.65 -16.42 -36.00
CA THR A 45 -43.34 -16.90 -34.79
C THR A 45 -42.98 -16.01 -33.60
N ILE A 46 -43.85 -15.97 -32.58
CA ILE A 46 -43.65 -15.16 -31.36
C ILE A 46 -42.28 -15.45 -30.71
N ASP A 47 -41.86 -16.72 -30.72
CA ASP A 47 -40.57 -17.15 -30.17
C ASP A 47 -39.38 -16.57 -30.94
N GLN A 48 -39.47 -16.49 -32.27
CA GLN A 48 -38.42 -15.87 -33.09
C GLN A 48 -38.36 -14.36 -32.88
N GLN A 49 -39.50 -13.70 -32.66
CA GLN A 49 -39.53 -12.27 -32.32
C GLN A 49 -38.91 -12.00 -30.94
N LEU A 50 -39.17 -12.87 -29.95
CA LEU A 50 -38.53 -12.81 -28.64
C LEU A 50 -37.02 -13.05 -28.73
N GLN A 51 -36.57 -13.97 -29.57
CA GLN A 51 -35.15 -14.25 -29.77
C GLN A 51 -34.42 -13.06 -30.40
N VAL A 52 -35.00 -12.43 -31.43
CA VAL A 52 -34.44 -11.21 -32.06
C VAL A 52 -34.43 -10.05 -31.06
N ALA A 53 -35.49 -9.87 -30.27
CA ALA A 53 -35.52 -8.85 -29.21
C ALA A 53 -34.44 -9.10 -28.14
N SER A 54 -34.19 -10.35 -27.76
CA SER A 54 -33.14 -10.72 -26.80
C SER A 54 -31.73 -10.46 -27.33
N GLN A 55 -31.48 -10.74 -28.62
CA GLN A 55 -30.21 -10.44 -29.28
C GLN A 55 -29.96 -8.94 -29.39
N LEU A 56 -30.96 -8.16 -29.81
CA LEU A 56 -30.85 -6.70 -29.87
C LEU A 56 -30.62 -6.08 -28.48
N LYS A 57 -31.21 -6.66 -27.43
CA LYS A 57 -30.95 -6.25 -26.05
C LYS A 57 -29.52 -6.57 -25.61
N ALA A 58 -29.01 -7.77 -25.92
CA ALA A 58 -27.64 -8.17 -25.59
C ALA A 58 -26.60 -7.30 -26.32
N GLU A 59 -26.81 -7.01 -27.61
CA GLU A 59 -25.98 -6.09 -28.37
C GLU A 59 -26.03 -4.66 -27.81
N GLY A 60 -27.23 -4.18 -27.42
CA GLY A 60 -27.40 -2.90 -26.75
C GLY A 60 -26.65 -2.82 -25.41
N ASP A 61 -26.70 -3.87 -24.61
CA ASP A 61 -26.00 -3.95 -23.32
C ASP A 61 -24.46 -3.97 -23.49
N ASP A 62 -23.95 -4.61 -24.55
CA ASP A 62 -22.51 -4.63 -24.85
C ASP A 62 -21.99 -3.28 -25.34
N VAL A 63 -22.78 -2.57 -26.15
CA VAL A 63 -22.49 -1.17 -26.53
C VAL A 63 -22.48 -0.25 -25.31
N LEU A 64 -23.46 -0.40 -24.40
CA LEU A 64 -23.49 0.37 -23.14
C LEU A 64 -22.28 0.07 -22.25
N LYS A 65 -21.85 -1.20 -22.16
CA LYS A 65 -20.65 -1.61 -21.44
C LYS A 65 -19.39 -0.95 -22.04
N THR A 66 -19.27 -0.93 -23.35
CA THR A 66 -18.18 -0.27 -24.08
C THR A 66 -18.17 1.25 -23.82
N ILE A 67 -19.33 1.92 -23.86
CA ILE A 67 -19.45 3.35 -23.53
C ILE A 67 -19.04 3.62 -22.08
N ARG A 68 -19.41 2.77 -21.12
CA ARG A 68 -18.99 2.90 -19.71
C ARG A 68 -17.48 2.72 -19.57
N GLN A 69 -16.88 1.76 -20.26
CA GLN A 69 -15.43 1.53 -20.26
C GLN A 69 -14.68 2.74 -20.86
N MET A 70 -15.13 3.28 -21.99
CA MET A 70 -14.55 4.48 -22.58
C MET A 70 -14.68 5.70 -21.66
N LYS A 71 -15.82 5.89 -20.99
CA LYS A 71 -15.99 6.95 -19.98
C LYS A 71 -15.01 6.79 -18.82
N LYS A 72 -14.81 5.56 -18.32
CA LYS A 72 -13.84 5.25 -17.26
C LYS A 72 -12.41 5.54 -17.72
N ALA A 73 -12.03 5.09 -18.92
CA ALA A 73 -10.72 5.34 -19.50
C ALA A 73 -10.46 6.84 -19.71
N SER A 74 -11.44 7.58 -20.23
CA SER A 74 -11.34 9.04 -20.39
C SER A 74 -11.21 9.78 -19.05
N LYS A 75 -11.95 9.35 -18.02
CA LYS A 75 -11.83 9.92 -16.66
C LYS A 75 -10.45 9.66 -16.07
N ASN A 76 -9.93 8.43 -16.20
CA ASN A 76 -8.60 8.06 -15.75
C ASN A 76 -7.53 8.87 -16.50
N GLN A 77 -7.64 9.00 -17.82
CA GLN A 77 -6.73 9.81 -18.63
C GLN A 77 -6.71 11.27 -18.15
N LYS A 78 -7.87 11.89 -17.94
CA LYS A 78 -7.96 13.26 -17.40
C LYS A 78 -7.32 13.38 -16.02
N GLN A 79 -7.51 12.40 -15.13
CA GLN A 79 -6.88 12.38 -13.81
C GLN A 79 -5.36 12.25 -13.93
N THR A 80 -4.85 11.38 -14.79
CA THR A 80 -3.41 11.24 -15.03
C THR A 80 -2.80 12.49 -15.63
N THR A 81 -3.47 13.17 -16.57
CA THR A 81 -2.98 14.44 -17.13
C THR A 81 -2.93 15.53 -16.06
N LYS A 82 -3.96 15.63 -15.20
CA LYS A 82 -3.95 16.57 -14.07
C LYS A 82 -2.81 16.29 -13.09
N ALA A 83 -2.59 15.02 -12.73
CA ALA A 83 -1.49 14.63 -11.85
C ALA A 83 -0.12 14.94 -12.47
N ASN A 84 0.04 14.71 -13.78
CA ASN A 84 1.27 15.05 -14.50
C ASN A 84 1.50 16.56 -14.58
N ASN A 85 0.45 17.36 -14.81
CA ASN A 85 0.56 18.82 -14.79
C ASN A 85 0.97 19.34 -13.41
N LEU A 86 0.33 18.88 -12.34
CA LEU A 86 0.71 19.23 -10.97
C LEU A 86 2.15 18.83 -10.65
N LYS A 87 2.59 17.65 -11.12
CA LYS A 87 3.98 17.20 -10.98
C LYS A 87 4.95 18.13 -11.72
N PHE A 88 4.59 18.62 -12.90
CA PHE A 88 5.41 19.55 -13.66
C PHE A 88 5.48 20.93 -12.98
N GLU A 89 4.35 21.45 -12.50
CA GLU A 89 4.28 22.68 -11.70
C GLU A 89 5.17 22.56 -10.45
N TRP A 90 5.07 21.45 -9.71
CA TRP A 90 5.92 21.17 -8.56
C TRP A 90 7.42 21.12 -8.91
N LEU A 91 7.79 20.49 -10.03
CA LEU A 91 9.19 20.45 -10.48
C LEU A 91 9.69 21.84 -10.86
N GLN A 92 8.85 22.67 -11.46
CA GLN A 92 9.18 24.05 -11.82
C GLN A 92 9.35 24.91 -10.57
N GLU A 93 8.46 24.77 -9.59
CA GLU A 93 8.52 25.49 -8.32
C GLU A 93 9.71 25.05 -7.46
N HIS A 94 9.98 23.76 -7.37
CA HIS A 94 11.20 23.25 -6.72
C HIS A 94 12.48 23.77 -7.41
N SER A 95 12.51 23.82 -8.75
CA SER A 95 13.64 24.41 -9.49
C SER A 95 13.80 25.91 -9.21
N HIS A 96 12.69 26.64 -9.10
CA HIS A 96 12.67 28.06 -8.74
C HIS A 96 13.17 28.28 -7.30
N LEU A 97 12.68 27.52 -6.33
CA LEU A 97 13.12 27.57 -4.93
C LEU A 97 14.61 27.25 -4.79
N LYS A 98 15.10 26.24 -5.53
CA LYS A 98 16.53 25.92 -5.54
C LYS A 98 17.40 27.06 -6.08
N LYS A 99 16.92 27.79 -7.10
CA LYS A 99 17.61 28.98 -7.61
C LYS A 99 17.61 30.12 -6.58
N LEU A 100 16.50 30.32 -5.86
CA LEU A 100 16.44 31.30 -4.77
C LEU A 100 17.40 30.93 -3.63
N GLU A 101 17.45 29.66 -3.24
CA GLU A 101 18.41 29.15 -2.24
C GLU A 101 19.87 29.41 -2.69
N GLU A 102 20.21 29.06 -3.94
CA GLU A 102 21.55 29.30 -4.50
C GLU A 102 21.89 30.80 -4.54
N ASN A 103 20.92 31.67 -4.84
CA ASN A 103 21.12 33.12 -4.84
C ASN A 103 21.33 33.65 -3.42
N CYS A 104 20.48 33.29 -2.46
CA CYS A 104 20.64 33.68 -1.06
C CYS A 104 21.98 33.19 -0.48
N SER A 105 22.41 31.96 -0.82
CA SER A 105 23.71 31.42 -0.40
C SER A 105 24.86 32.26 -0.95
N LYS A 106 24.81 32.68 -2.22
CA LYS A 106 25.82 33.56 -2.83
C LYS A 106 25.83 34.95 -2.24
N ASP A 107 24.67 35.51 -1.92
CA ASP A 107 24.56 36.82 -1.29
C ASP A 107 25.14 36.80 0.12
N LEU A 108 24.86 35.73 0.88
CA LEU A 108 25.43 35.51 2.21
C LEU A 108 26.96 35.32 2.16
N GLU A 109 27.46 34.48 1.24
CA GLU A 109 28.90 34.31 1.01
C GLU A 109 29.59 35.63 0.63
N SER A 110 28.95 36.42 -0.24
CA SER A 110 29.47 37.74 -0.65
C SER A 110 29.51 38.73 0.51
N MET A 111 28.50 38.73 1.36
CA MET A 111 28.43 39.56 2.55
C MET A 111 29.48 39.15 3.59
N LEU A 112 29.63 37.86 3.87
CA LEU A 112 30.66 37.34 4.77
C LEU A 112 32.08 37.68 4.25
N LEU A 113 32.32 37.53 2.95
CA LEU A 113 33.59 37.88 2.33
C LEU A 113 33.88 39.38 2.44
N ARG A 114 32.86 40.23 2.27
CA ARG A 114 32.98 41.68 2.47
C ARG A 114 33.33 42.01 3.91
N MET A 115 32.61 41.45 4.88
CA MET A 115 32.90 41.65 6.31
C MET A 115 34.32 41.20 6.68
N TYR A 116 34.77 40.07 6.15
CA TYR A 116 36.13 39.56 6.37
C TYR A 116 37.21 40.50 5.78
N ASN A 117 36.99 41.01 4.57
CA ASN A 117 37.90 41.95 3.92
C ASN A 117 37.93 43.30 4.66
N ASP A 118 36.77 43.79 5.13
CA ASP A 118 36.68 45.03 5.90
C ASP A 118 37.41 44.87 7.26
N ALA A 119 37.25 43.73 7.93
CA ALA A 119 37.99 43.41 9.14
C ALA A 119 39.51 43.27 8.91
N SER A 120 39.92 42.71 7.77
CA SER A 120 41.33 42.53 7.41
C SER A 120 42.01 43.84 7.04
N THR A 121 41.35 44.70 6.25
CA THR A 121 41.86 46.04 5.89
C THR A 121 41.94 46.96 7.11
N ALA A 122 41.00 46.87 8.06
CA ALA A 122 41.09 47.58 9.33
C ALA A 122 42.33 47.15 10.16
N ARG A 123 42.80 45.91 10.00
CA ARG A 123 44.02 45.39 10.63
C ARG A 123 45.31 45.92 9.99
N GLU A 124 45.37 45.99 8.66
CA GLU A 124 46.56 46.44 7.93
C GLU A 124 46.77 47.95 8.02
N SER A 125 45.69 48.74 7.98
CA SER A 125 45.72 50.20 8.08
C SER A 125 46.35 50.70 9.41
N LYS A 126 46.36 49.87 10.46
CA LYS A 126 46.93 50.18 11.79
C LYS A 126 48.40 49.78 11.96
N LYS A 127 49.00 49.08 11.00
CA LYS A 127 50.41 48.64 11.09
C LYS A 127 51.41 49.71 10.63
N LEU A 128 50.93 50.87 10.15
CA LEU A 128 51.75 51.93 9.54
C LEU A 128 51.74 53.27 10.30
N GLU A 129 51.08 53.39 11.45
CA GLU A 129 51.21 54.60 12.30
C GLU A 129 52.27 54.39 13.41
N PRO A 130 53.34 55.21 13.44
CA PRO A 130 54.27 55.25 14.56
C PRO A 130 53.56 55.78 15.80
N GLN A 131 53.58 54.98 16.86
CA GLN A 131 53.09 55.32 18.18
C GLN A 131 53.80 56.55 18.74
N ASP A 132 53.02 57.57 19.12
CA ASP A 132 53.30 58.40 20.28
C ASP A 132 51.97 58.89 20.88
N THR A 133 51.47 58.15 21.89
CA THR A 133 50.80 58.64 23.10
C THR A 133 50.14 57.47 23.87
N PRO A 134 50.42 57.28 25.17
CA PRO A 134 49.87 56.18 25.94
C PRO A 134 48.65 56.66 26.76
N SER A 135 47.41 56.46 26.27
CA SER A 135 46.24 56.63 27.16
C SER A 135 44.92 55.96 26.77
N LYS A 136 44.87 55.04 25.78
CA LYS A 136 43.63 54.31 25.46
C LYS A 136 43.90 52.84 25.15
N ARG A 137 44.04 52.02 26.20
CA ARG A 137 44.24 50.55 26.08
C ARG A 137 43.05 49.68 26.52
N SER A 138 41.88 50.24 26.82
CA SER A 138 40.78 49.44 27.40
C SER A 138 39.65 49.00 26.44
N CYS A 139 39.66 49.38 25.15
CA CYS A 139 38.52 49.10 24.24
C CYS A 139 38.85 48.17 23.06
N MET A 140 40.07 47.62 22.98
CA MET A 140 40.53 46.90 21.77
C MET A 140 40.42 45.36 21.86
N SER A 141 40.04 44.81 23.01
CA SER A 141 39.97 43.35 23.20
C SER A 141 38.69 42.71 22.66
N THR A 142 37.62 43.46 22.41
CA THR A 142 36.32 42.91 21.99
C THR A 142 36.26 42.53 20.51
N SER A 143 36.94 43.27 19.63
CA SER A 143 36.86 43.06 18.17
C SER A 143 37.51 41.75 17.70
N THR A 144 38.61 41.33 18.32
CA THR A 144 39.24 40.02 18.03
C THR A 144 38.47 38.84 18.58
N ILE A 145 37.71 39.02 19.66
CA ILE A 145 36.86 37.99 20.24
C ILE A 145 35.63 37.77 19.34
N TYR A 146 34.99 38.85 18.88
CA TYR A 146 33.87 38.78 17.94
C TYR A 146 34.21 38.06 16.62
N ALA A 147 35.41 38.29 16.07
CA ALA A 147 35.83 37.62 14.83
C ALA A 147 35.98 36.10 15.03
N ALA A 148 36.55 35.66 16.17
CA ALA A 148 36.69 34.25 16.48
C ALA A 148 35.33 33.58 16.78
N GLU A 149 34.45 34.26 17.52
CA GLU A 149 33.09 33.78 17.79
C GLU A 149 32.27 33.64 16.49
N LEU A 150 32.44 34.57 15.55
CA LEU A 150 31.79 34.49 14.24
C LEU A 150 32.32 33.32 13.40
N GLU A 151 33.63 33.07 13.40
CA GLU A 151 34.24 31.91 12.73
C GLU A 151 33.74 30.58 13.33
N ASP A 152 33.55 30.51 14.64
CA ASP A 152 33.04 29.33 15.33
C ASP A 152 31.55 29.10 15.03
N LEU A 153 30.73 30.16 15.00
CA LEU A 153 29.33 30.10 14.57
C LEU A 153 29.20 29.62 13.12
N ILE A 154 30.01 30.16 12.21
CA ILE A 154 30.02 29.74 10.79
C ILE A 154 30.40 28.25 10.69
N ARG A 155 31.40 27.79 11.46
CA ARG A 155 31.79 26.38 11.48
C ARG A 155 30.70 25.46 12.05
N ALA A 156 30.06 25.86 13.15
CA ALA A 156 28.96 25.12 13.73
C ALA A 156 27.79 24.97 12.75
N GLU A 157 27.44 26.06 12.06
CA GLU A 157 26.33 26.06 11.11
C GLU A 157 26.64 25.25 9.84
N GLN A 158 27.88 25.28 9.36
CA GLN A 158 28.33 24.41 8.27
C GLN A 158 28.28 22.93 8.66
N LEU A 159 28.70 22.58 9.88
CA LEU A 159 28.58 21.21 10.39
C LEU A 159 27.12 20.77 10.47
N ASN A 160 26.24 21.65 10.92
CA ASN A 160 24.81 21.36 11.03
C ASN A 160 24.18 21.14 9.64
N ARG A 161 24.50 22.01 8.66
CA ARG A 161 24.08 21.85 7.26
C ARG A 161 24.56 20.53 6.65
N ILE A 162 25.80 20.13 6.93
CA ILE A 162 26.34 18.84 6.49
C ILE A 162 25.58 17.68 7.16
N GLY A 163 25.22 17.81 8.44
CA GLY A 163 24.38 16.86 9.17
C GLY A 163 23.02 16.64 8.50
N MET A 164 22.30 17.74 8.21
CA MET A 164 21.02 17.68 7.51
C MET A 164 21.13 17.08 6.11
N ILE A 165 22.16 17.46 5.34
CA ILE A 165 22.38 16.91 4.00
C ILE A 165 22.55 15.38 4.08
N LYS A 166 23.35 14.89 5.03
CA LYS A 166 23.55 13.45 5.25
C LYS A 166 22.26 12.73 5.59
N GLN A 167 21.42 13.32 6.44
CA GLN A 167 20.11 12.78 6.79
C GLN A 167 19.17 12.71 5.58
N ILE A 168 19.11 13.79 4.77
CA ILE A 168 18.31 13.82 3.54
C ILE A 168 18.78 12.78 2.52
N THR A 169 20.10 12.56 2.37
CA THR A 169 20.60 11.49 1.49
C THR A 169 20.24 10.11 2.03
N SER A 170 20.37 9.86 3.33
CA SER A 170 19.96 8.60 3.97
C SER A 170 18.47 8.32 3.71
N GLU A 171 17.60 9.30 3.86
CA GLU A 171 16.17 9.14 3.54
C GLU A 171 15.91 8.87 2.06
N ARG A 172 16.63 9.55 1.16
CA ARG A 172 16.50 9.31 -0.28
C ARG A 172 16.91 7.89 -0.65
N GLU A 173 17.96 7.37 -0.02
CA GLU A 173 18.40 5.99 -0.17
C GLU A 173 17.35 5.00 0.37
N GLN A 174 16.79 5.26 1.55
CA GLN A 174 15.68 4.47 2.11
C GLN A 174 14.45 4.46 1.19
N ARG A 175 14.06 5.62 0.64
CA ARG A 175 12.95 5.72 -0.33
C ARG A 175 13.28 5.02 -1.65
N ALA A 176 14.52 5.06 -2.10
CA ALA A 176 14.96 4.34 -3.30
C ALA A 176 14.92 2.82 -3.08
N ALA A 177 15.37 2.34 -1.93
CA ALA A 177 15.25 0.94 -1.52
C ALA A 177 13.78 0.50 -1.44
N LEU A 178 12.91 1.30 -0.83
CA LEU A 178 11.47 1.04 -0.77
C LEU A 178 10.84 0.94 -2.17
N LYS A 179 11.20 1.85 -3.08
CA LYS A 179 10.74 1.81 -4.48
C LYS A 179 11.24 0.58 -5.22
N GLN A 180 12.49 0.18 -5.02
CA GLN A 180 13.02 -1.05 -5.60
C GLN A 180 12.26 -2.27 -5.09
N LEU A 181 12.02 -2.35 -3.78
CA LEU A 181 11.29 -3.45 -3.14
C LEU A 181 9.84 -3.53 -3.65
N LEU A 182 9.13 -2.40 -3.72
CA LEU A 182 7.78 -2.32 -4.32
C LEU A 182 7.77 -2.66 -5.82
N SER A 183 8.83 -2.33 -6.56
CA SER A 183 8.93 -2.66 -7.98
C SER A 183 9.12 -4.17 -8.23
N VAL A 184 9.74 -4.89 -7.28
CA VAL A 184 9.84 -6.35 -7.32
C VAL A 184 8.47 -6.99 -7.10
N PHE A 185 7.67 -6.47 -6.15
CA PHE A 185 6.27 -6.89 -5.95
C PHE A 185 5.40 -6.68 -7.20
N LEU A 186 5.49 -5.52 -7.84
CA LEU A 186 4.69 -5.19 -9.02
C LEU A 186 5.11 -5.98 -10.29
N LYS A 187 6.34 -6.48 -10.33
CA LYS A 187 6.84 -7.29 -11.46
C LYS A 187 6.64 -8.80 -11.25
N GLY A 188 6.41 -9.24 -10.01
CA GLY A 188 6.21 -10.66 -9.66
C GLY A 188 4.88 -11.27 -10.11
N GLU A 189 3.87 -10.46 -10.47
CA GLU A 189 2.56 -10.94 -10.93
C GLU A 189 2.51 -11.38 -12.41
N GLY A 190 3.65 -11.36 -13.13
CA GLY A 190 3.67 -11.45 -14.61
C GLY A 190 4.30 -12.69 -15.25
N THR A 191 4.77 -13.69 -14.50
CA THR A 191 5.42 -14.87 -15.11
C THR A 191 4.77 -16.17 -14.65
N ASP A 192 4.02 -16.77 -15.57
CA ASP A 192 3.51 -18.14 -15.53
C ASP A 192 4.64 -19.15 -15.30
N ALA A 193 4.87 -19.54 -14.04
CA ALA A 193 5.47 -20.82 -13.67
C ALA A 193 5.18 -21.11 -12.20
N HIS A 194 4.51 -22.24 -11.93
CA HIS A 194 4.24 -22.80 -10.60
C HIS A 194 5.44 -22.67 -9.63
N PRO A 195 5.20 -22.18 -8.40
CA PRO A 195 5.33 -23.06 -7.24
C PRO A 195 4.25 -22.75 -6.19
N GLU A 196 3.25 -23.63 -6.10
CA GLU A 196 2.26 -23.58 -5.02
C GLU A 196 2.86 -24.19 -3.74
N GLN A 197 2.52 -23.58 -2.60
CA GLN A 197 2.73 -23.99 -1.21
C GLN A 197 3.93 -23.41 -0.44
N ASN A 198 5.14 -23.27 -0.98
CA ASN A 198 6.27 -22.70 -0.19
C ASN A 198 6.37 -21.16 -0.25
N ASN A 199 5.70 -20.52 -1.21
CA ASN A 199 5.73 -19.07 -1.40
C ASN A 199 4.67 -18.31 -0.57
N GLN A 200 3.70 -18.99 0.03
CA GLN A 200 2.59 -18.33 0.74
C GLN A 200 3.03 -17.81 2.12
N MET A 201 3.81 -18.59 2.88
CA MET A 201 4.39 -18.14 4.15
C MET A 201 5.42 -17.02 3.95
N LEU A 202 6.29 -17.16 2.95
CA LEU A 202 7.29 -16.15 2.61
C LEU A 202 6.65 -14.83 2.13
N ALA A 203 5.49 -14.91 1.46
CA ALA A 203 4.72 -13.74 1.06
C ALA A 203 4.03 -13.05 2.25
N GLU A 204 3.54 -13.80 3.25
CA GLU A 204 2.94 -13.22 4.46
C GLU A 204 4.00 -12.55 5.36
N ASP A 205 5.14 -13.20 5.57
CA ASP A 205 6.26 -12.63 6.35
C ASP A 205 6.84 -11.40 5.64
N MET A 206 7.08 -11.46 4.32
CA MET A 206 7.50 -10.28 3.56
C MET A 206 6.45 -9.16 3.56
N GLN A 207 5.16 -9.50 3.57
CA GLN A 207 4.09 -8.49 3.64
C GLN A 207 4.01 -7.86 5.03
N ALA A 208 4.31 -8.61 6.10
CA ALA A 208 4.46 -8.09 7.45
C ALA A 208 5.69 -7.16 7.54
N ASP A 209 6.83 -7.56 6.97
CA ASP A 209 8.04 -6.75 6.93
C ASP A 209 7.87 -5.47 6.12
N VAL A 210 7.16 -5.51 4.99
CA VAL A 210 6.85 -4.30 4.20
C VAL A 210 5.90 -3.38 4.96
N ARG A 211 4.92 -3.92 5.68
CA ARG A 211 4.04 -3.09 6.53
C ARG A 211 4.83 -2.46 7.67
N GLN A 212 5.71 -3.22 8.32
CA GLN A 212 6.58 -2.74 9.38
C GLN A 212 7.51 -1.65 8.86
N LEU A 213 8.14 -1.84 7.70
CA LEU A 213 9.01 -0.86 7.06
C LEU A 213 8.26 0.42 6.65
N ILE A 214 7.01 0.31 6.19
CA ILE A 214 6.15 1.47 5.90
C ILE A 214 5.80 2.20 7.21
N TYR A 215 5.48 1.47 8.28
CA TYR A 215 5.24 2.09 9.59
C TYR A 215 6.50 2.78 10.10
N ASP A 216 7.66 2.15 10.02
CA ASP A 216 8.93 2.72 10.46
C ASP A 216 9.32 3.95 9.61
N ALA A 217 9.04 3.95 8.31
CA ALA A 217 9.26 5.11 7.44
C ALA A 217 8.28 6.26 7.73
N VAL A 218 7.03 5.98 8.06
CA VAL A 218 6.02 6.99 8.43
C VAL A 218 6.31 7.54 9.83
N ILE A 219 6.59 6.67 10.79
CA ILE A 219 6.96 7.04 12.16
C ILE A 219 8.29 7.80 12.17
N GLY A 220 9.28 7.34 11.40
CA GLY A 220 10.56 8.02 11.24
C GLY A 220 10.40 9.42 10.66
N ARG A 221 9.55 9.59 9.64
CA ARG A 221 9.22 10.92 9.11
C ARG A 221 8.52 11.80 10.15
N GLN A 222 7.53 11.28 10.87
CA GLN A 222 6.82 12.03 11.91
C GLN A 222 7.73 12.43 13.07
N MET A 223 8.66 11.55 13.45
CA MET A 223 9.70 11.83 14.42
C MET A 223 10.60 12.97 13.96
N VAL A 224 11.11 12.92 12.72
CA VAL A 224 11.95 13.99 12.16
C VAL A 224 11.19 15.31 12.04
N GLU A 225 9.93 15.26 11.61
CA GLU A 225 9.06 16.45 11.59
C GLU A 225 8.91 17.03 13.01
N ALA A 226 8.69 16.20 14.02
CA ALA A 226 8.62 16.64 15.42
C ALA A 226 9.97 17.18 15.96
N THR A 227 11.10 16.54 15.65
CA THR A 227 12.42 17.03 16.08
C THR A 227 12.76 18.36 15.41
N LEU A 228 12.46 18.50 14.10
CA LEU A 228 12.65 19.75 13.39
C LEU A 228 11.72 20.84 13.93
N GLU A 229 10.48 20.52 14.28
CA GLU A 229 9.57 21.47 14.93
C GLU A 229 10.09 21.90 16.30
N GLU A 230 10.64 20.99 17.11
CA GLU A 230 11.25 21.32 18.40
C GLU A 230 12.50 22.19 18.24
N GLU A 231 13.37 21.89 17.27
CA GLU A 231 14.54 22.71 16.95
C GLU A 231 14.13 24.09 16.43
N VAL A 232 13.11 24.18 15.55
CA VAL A 232 12.58 25.47 15.07
C VAL A 232 12.05 26.29 16.25
N LEU A 233 11.29 25.69 17.17
CA LEU A 233 10.79 26.37 18.36
C LEU A 233 11.93 26.81 19.30
N SER A 234 13.00 26.01 19.41
CA SER A 234 14.19 26.39 20.19
C SER A 234 14.92 27.57 19.55
N CYS A 235 15.15 27.52 18.23
CA CYS A 235 15.74 28.60 17.45
C CYS A 235 14.90 29.88 17.54
N GLU A 236 13.57 29.80 17.45
CA GLU A 236 12.68 30.94 17.64
C GLU A 236 12.83 31.54 19.05
N LYS A 237 12.90 30.71 20.10
CA LYS A 237 13.11 31.20 21.47
C LYS A 237 14.48 31.88 21.65
N GLU A 238 15.53 31.30 21.08
CA GLU A 238 16.88 31.88 21.10
C GLU A 238 16.94 33.19 20.32
N PHE A 239 16.32 33.23 19.14
CA PHE A 239 16.16 34.44 18.35
C PHE A 239 15.42 35.52 19.14
N ASP A 240 14.27 35.21 19.75
CA ASP A 240 13.50 36.14 20.58
C ASP A 240 14.28 36.62 21.81
N ALA A 241 15.13 35.78 22.38
CA ALA A 241 15.99 36.15 23.51
C ALA A 241 17.12 37.10 23.08
N CYS A 242 17.78 36.81 21.95
CA CYS A 242 18.79 37.67 21.36
C CYS A 242 18.19 39.01 20.90
N TYR A 243 17.04 38.97 20.22
CA TYR A 243 16.28 40.14 19.81
C TYR A 243 15.92 41.03 21.01
N ARG A 244 15.39 40.45 22.10
CA ARG A 244 15.13 41.19 23.34
C ARG A 244 16.38 41.84 23.94
N LYS A 245 17.53 41.17 23.93
CA LYS A 245 18.79 41.75 24.41
C LYS A 245 19.23 42.93 23.55
N VAL A 246 19.13 42.83 22.22
CA VAL A 246 19.45 43.93 21.31
C VAL A 246 18.54 45.13 21.61
N LEU A 247 17.23 44.91 21.74
CA LEU A 247 16.27 45.95 22.10
C LEU A 247 16.57 46.61 23.44
N GLU A 248 16.96 45.83 24.45
CA GLU A 248 17.33 46.35 25.76
C GLU A 248 18.57 47.24 25.68
N THR A 249 19.55 46.85 24.86
CA THR A 249 20.76 47.65 24.60
C THR A 249 20.41 48.98 23.92
N LEU A 250 19.58 48.94 22.87
CA LEU A 250 19.11 50.13 22.15
C LEU A 250 18.30 51.07 23.06
N ARG A 251 17.44 50.53 23.93
CA ARG A 251 16.68 51.33 24.91
C ARG A 251 17.57 51.98 25.96
N ASN A 252 18.64 51.31 26.38
CA ASN A 252 19.58 51.85 27.35
C ASN A 252 20.43 52.96 26.74
N ASP A 253 20.87 52.81 25.50
CA ASP A 253 21.58 53.87 24.77
C ASP A 253 20.70 55.11 24.58
N ALA A 254 19.42 54.93 24.25
CA ALA A 254 18.45 56.03 24.13
C ALA A 254 18.21 56.81 25.44
N LYS A 255 18.43 56.20 26.61
CA LYS A 255 18.28 56.85 27.93
C LYS A 255 19.52 57.64 28.38
N THR A 256 20.66 57.51 27.70
CA THR A 256 21.91 58.19 28.10
C THR A 256 22.07 59.60 27.53
N VAL A 257 21.07 60.13 26.83
CA VAL A 257 21.09 61.53 26.36
C VAL A 257 20.97 62.48 27.56
N PRO A 258 21.93 63.40 27.79
CA PRO A 258 21.91 64.26 28.96
C PRO A 258 20.70 65.19 28.94
N ALA A 259 19.97 65.24 30.06
CA ALA A 259 18.93 66.23 30.33
C ALA A 259 19.55 67.64 30.34
N SER A 260 19.57 68.29 29.18
CA SER A 260 20.01 69.67 29.05
C SER A 260 19.14 70.36 28.00
N ALA A 261 18.40 71.37 28.45
CA ALA A 261 17.50 72.28 27.74
C ALA A 261 16.03 71.83 27.63
N ASP A 262 15.16 72.55 28.35
CA ASP A 262 13.68 72.42 28.36
C ASP A 262 13.02 72.42 26.96
N ASN A 263 13.72 72.88 25.92
CA ASN A 263 13.26 72.83 24.53
C ASN A 263 13.35 71.43 23.88
N LEU A 264 14.24 70.56 24.36
CA LEU A 264 14.36 69.18 23.86
C LEU A 264 13.21 68.31 24.35
N ASP A 265 12.73 68.52 25.57
CA ASP A 265 11.61 67.75 26.14
C ASP A 265 10.29 68.05 25.41
N ALA A 266 10.02 69.32 25.10
CA ALA A 266 8.85 69.69 24.31
C ALA A 266 8.88 69.13 22.87
N GLN A 267 10.08 69.03 22.28
CA GLN A 267 10.28 68.43 20.97
C GLN A 267 10.08 66.91 21.01
N GLU A 268 10.66 66.23 21.99
CA GLU A 268 10.53 64.79 22.17
C GLU A 268 9.07 64.39 22.45
N GLN A 269 8.34 65.22 23.20
CA GLN A 269 6.91 65.04 23.39
C GLN A 269 6.12 65.16 22.08
N LYS A 270 6.46 66.15 21.24
CA LYS A 270 5.84 66.30 19.91
C LYS A 270 6.18 65.15 18.97
N ILE A 271 7.40 64.61 19.03
CA ILE A 271 7.80 63.40 18.29
C ILE A 271 6.94 62.22 18.72
N ARG A 272 6.77 62.02 20.02
CA ARG A 272 5.92 60.94 20.57
C ARG A 272 4.46 61.09 20.16
N GLU A 273 3.89 62.29 20.21
CA GLU A 273 2.51 62.52 19.79
C GLU A 273 2.27 62.16 18.31
N VAL A 274 3.17 62.57 17.41
CA VAL A 274 3.06 62.25 15.98
C VAL A 274 3.29 60.76 15.72
N PHE A 275 4.25 60.16 16.43
CA PHE A 275 4.55 58.73 16.36
C PHE A 275 3.37 57.86 16.84
N ASP A 276 2.75 58.25 17.95
CA ASP A 276 1.59 57.56 18.51
C ASP A 276 0.37 57.71 17.58
N ALA A 277 0.18 58.88 16.99
CA ALA A 277 -0.85 59.11 15.99
C ALA A 277 -0.65 58.30 14.69
N ALA A 278 0.57 57.81 14.42
CA ALA A 278 0.84 56.89 13.33
C ALA A 278 0.50 55.42 13.67
N GLY A 279 0.11 55.11 14.91
CA GLY A 279 -0.15 53.75 15.37
C GLY A 279 1.07 53.05 15.95
N GLY A 280 2.14 53.79 16.27
CA GLY A 280 3.37 53.21 16.81
C GLY A 280 3.17 52.43 18.12
N ASN A 281 2.15 52.76 18.92
CA ASN A 281 1.82 52.04 20.16
C ASN A 281 1.14 50.68 19.95
N GLU A 282 0.50 50.47 18.80
CA GLU A 282 -0.20 49.23 18.47
C GLU A 282 0.74 48.22 17.77
N CYS A 283 1.86 48.69 17.24
CA CYS A 283 2.87 47.84 16.62
C CYS A 283 3.66 47.07 17.68
N LEU A 284 3.70 45.74 17.53
CA LEU A 284 4.47 44.83 18.39
C LEU A 284 5.94 44.68 17.94
N ASP A 285 6.26 45.10 16.71
CA ASP A 285 7.63 45.11 16.19
C ASP A 285 8.38 46.32 16.77
N GLU A 286 9.12 46.07 17.85
CA GLU A 286 9.87 47.09 18.56
C GLU A 286 11.05 47.65 17.73
N MET A 287 11.66 46.84 16.85
CA MET A 287 12.72 47.33 15.97
C MET A 287 12.16 48.35 14.98
N LEU A 288 11.05 48.04 14.34
CA LEU A 288 10.37 48.98 13.45
C LEU A 288 9.95 50.25 14.20
N ARG A 289 9.51 50.14 15.46
CA ARG A 289 9.21 51.29 16.31
C ARG A 289 10.44 52.17 16.55
N ILE A 290 11.59 51.57 16.87
CA ILE A 290 12.84 52.30 17.12
C ILE A 290 13.30 53.01 15.83
N GLU A 291 13.30 52.30 14.69
CA GLU A 291 13.68 52.86 13.39
C GLU A 291 12.82 54.08 13.01
N MET A 292 11.50 53.97 13.17
CA MET A 292 10.59 55.07 12.88
C MET A 292 10.78 56.24 13.85
N LEU A 293 10.96 55.98 15.16
CA LEU A 293 11.26 57.03 16.14
C LEU A 293 12.55 57.77 15.80
N GLU A 294 13.57 57.05 15.37
CA GLU A 294 14.85 57.65 14.96
C GLU A 294 14.71 58.48 13.68
N ALA A 295 13.91 58.01 12.70
CA ALA A 295 13.58 58.80 11.51
C ALA A 295 12.89 60.13 11.88
N PHE A 296 11.92 60.12 12.80
CA PHE A 296 11.31 61.37 13.29
C PHE A 296 12.34 62.28 13.96
N ARG A 297 13.20 61.74 14.84
CA ARG A 297 14.27 62.51 15.51
C ARG A 297 15.22 63.15 14.51
N ASN A 298 15.58 62.44 13.44
CA ASN A 298 16.48 62.93 12.39
C ASN A 298 15.86 64.13 11.65
N VAL A 299 14.60 64.04 11.23
CA VAL A 299 13.89 65.15 10.57
C VAL A 299 13.87 66.41 11.44
N PHE A 300 13.62 66.27 12.74
CA PHE A 300 13.67 67.41 13.66
C PHE A 300 15.10 67.92 13.91
N ALA A 301 16.11 67.04 13.92
CA ALA A 301 17.50 67.44 14.06
C ALA A 301 17.99 68.26 12.85
N GLU A 302 17.66 67.81 11.64
CA GLU A 302 17.93 68.53 10.39
C GLU A 302 17.25 69.90 10.38
N PHE A 303 15.97 69.96 10.75
CA PHE A 303 15.24 71.22 10.85
C PHE A 303 15.92 72.23 11.79
N ARG A 304 16.37 71.79 12.97
CA ARG A 304 17.09 72.65 13.92
C ARG A 304 18.43 73.11 13.36
N HIS A 305 19.16 72.20 12.71
CA HIS A 305 20.43 72.52 12.07
C HIS A 305 20.25 73.62 11.01
N ASP A 306 19.24 73.49 10.16
CA ASP A 306 18.95 74.47 9.11
C ASP A 306 18.52 75.83 9.68
N LEU A 307 17.69 75.84 10.72
CA LEU A 307 17.31 77.09 11.39
C LEU A 307 18.53 77.80 12.00
N ALA A 308 19.41 77.07 12.67
CA ALA A 308 20.64 77.62 13.21
C ALA A 308 21.57 78.12 12.09
N GLN A 309 21.61 77.44 10.94
CA GLN A 309 22.39 77.88 9.78
C GLN A 309 21.81 79.16 9.17
N TYR A 310 20.49 79.26 9.00
CA TYR A 310 19.84 80.47 8.49
C TYR A 310 20.02 81.67 9.42
N GLU A 311 20.03 81.45 10.73
CA GLU A 311 20.33 82.49 11.70
C GLU A 311 21.79 82.98 11.57
N LYS A 312 22.75 82.06 11.44
CA LYS A 312 24.16 82.41 11.19
C LYS A 312 24.33 83.19 9.87
N ASP A 313 23.71 82.71 8.79
CA ASP A 313 23.75 83.38 7.48
C ASP A 313 23.13 84.78 7.55
N PHE A 314 22.02 84.93 8.27
CA PHE A 314 21.37 86.22 8.51
C PHE A 314 22.29 87.16 9.28
N VAL A 315 22.84 86.74 10.42
CA VAL A 315 23.74 87.57 11.24
C VAL A 315 24.97 87.97 10.44
N SER A 316 25.53 87.06 9.63
CA SER A 316 26.67 87.37 8.75
C SER A 316 26.32 88.41 7.68
N ALA A 317 25.15 88.31 7.05
CA ALA A 317 24.74 89.27 6.02
C ALA A 317 24.31 90.62 6.61
N ALA A 318 23.61 90.60 7.75
CA ALA A 318 23.11 91.79 8.42
C ALA A 318 24.21 92.60 9.13
N SER A 319 25.29 91.96 9.58
CA SER A 319 26.44 92.64 10.21
C SER A 319 27.40 93.29 9.22
N ALA A 320 27.22 93.08 7.92
CA ALA A 320 28.03 93.69 6.89
C ALA A 320 27.99 95.23 6.96
N THR A 321 29.07 95.88 6.53
CA THR A 321 29.26 97.34 6.60
C THR A 321 28.21 98.16 5.84
N ASP A 322 27.55 97.52 4.88
CA ASP A 322 26.50 98.09 4.04
C ASP A 322 25.07 97.77 4.56
N ALA A 323 24.94 97.09 5.70
CA ALA A 323 23.71 96.85 6.44
C ALA A 323 23.85 97.42 7.87
N ALA A 324 23.68 96.62 8.93
CA ALA A 324 23.71 97.11 10.31
C ALA A 324 25.12 97.50 10.82
N GLY A 325 26.18 97.06 10.13
CA GLY A 325 27.56 97.48 10.39
C GLY A 325 28.24 96.88 11.63
N SER A 326 27.51 96.15 12.48
CA SER A 326 28.07 95.35 13.58
C SER A 326 27.22 94.11 13.87
N VAL A 327 27.81 93.12 14.54
CA VAL A 327 27.11 91.90 14.98
C VAL A 327 26.04 92.25 16.02
N GLU A 328 26.34 93.16 16.95
CA GLU A 328 25.41 93.61 17.99
C GLU A 328 24.16 94.25 17.38
N ALA A 329 24.35 95.14 16.39
CA ALA A 329 23.27 95.78 15.67
C ALA A 329 22.46 94.77 14.84
N ALA A 330 23.11 93.79 14.21
CA ALA A 330 22.45 92.73 13.45
C ALA A 330 21.59 91.78 14.31
N THR A 331 22.01 91.52 15.55
CA THR A 331 21.24 90.72 16.52
C THR A 331 20.15 91.52 17.24
N SER A 332 20.20 92.86 17.18
CA SER A 332 19.14 93.71 17.71
C SER A 332 17.88 93.62 16.86
N LYS A 333 16.71 93.70 17.50
CA LYS A 333 15.41 93.74 16.81
C LYS A 333 15.26 94.94 15.87
N SER A 334 15.97 96.03 16.16
CA SER A 334 15.89 97.31 15.45
C SER A 334 17.11 97.61 14.57
N GLY A 335 18.00 96.65 14.32
CA GLY A 335 19.18 96.90 13.48
C GLY A 335 20.17 97.93 14.06
N GLY A 336 20.10 98.19 15.37
CA GLY A 336 20.90 99.22 16.06
C GLY A 336 20.26 100.61 16.11
N TRP A 337 19.05 100.79 15.57
CA TRP A 337 18.31 102.05 15.65
C TRP A 337 17.51 102.17 16.95
N SER A 338 17.15 103.40 17.32
CA SER A 338 16.23 103.65 18.45
C SER A 338 14.83 103.11 18.13
N ASP A 339 14.11 102.61 19.13
CA ASP A 339 12.76 102.06 18.93
C ASP A 339 11.79 103.10 18.31
N THR A 340 11.98 104.38 18.64
CA THR A 340 11.15 105.47 18.10
C THR A 340 11.42 105.74 16.61
N ASP A 341 12.68 105.65 16.18
CA ASP A 341 13.04 105.84 14.77
C ASP A 341 12.69 104.61 13.95
N GLU A 342 12.86 103.42 14.54
CA GLU A 342 12.44 102.14 13.97
C GLU A 342 10.94 102.09 13.72
N GLU A 343 10.11 102.52 14.67
CA GLU A 343 8.65 102.54 14.48
C GLU A 343 8.23 103.48 13.34
N ARG A 344 8.84 104.67 13.27
CA ARG A 344 8.61 105.64 12.19
C ARG A 344 9.04 105.08 10.85
N PHE A 345 10.22 104.47 10.79
CA PHE A 345 10.72 103.80 9.59
C PHE A 345 9.78 102.69 9.14
N LEU A 346 9.38 101.77 10.03
CA LEU A 346 8.48 100.66 9.72
C LEU A 346 7.10 101.13 9.26
N LYS A 347 6.61 102.27 9.76
CA LYS A 347 5.34 102.86 9.30
C LYS A 347 5.44 103.33 7.85
N VAL A 348 6.54 104.02 7.49
CA VAL A 348 6.80 104.47 6.12
C VAL A 348 7.02 103.26 5.20
N LEU A 349 7.89 102.31 5.59
CA LEU A 349 8.19 101.10 4.83
C LEU A 349 6.92 100.30 4.52
N ARG A 350 6.08 100.01 5.53
CA ARG A 350 4.81 99.29 5.32
C ARG A 350 3.85 100.04 4.41
N SER A 351 3.77 101.37 4.54
CA SER A 351 2.91 102.20 3.69
C SER A 351 3.37 102.20 2.22
N TYR A 352 4.68 102.19 2.00
CA TYR A 352 5.30 102.13 0.68
C TYR A 352 5.11 100.75 0.04
N GLU A 353 5.39 99.67 0.77
CA GLU A 353 5.20 98.30 0.29
C GLU A 353 3.74 98.03 -0.09
N LYS A 354 2.77 98.55 0.68
CA LYS A 354 1.34 98.42 0.38
C LYS A 354 0.91 99.16 -0.89
N LYS A 355 1.53 100.30 -1.21
CA LYS A 355 1.14 101.15 -2.35
C LYS A 355 1.88 100.82 -3.65
N HIS A 356 3.14 100.42 -3.56
CA HIS A 356 4.01 100.26 -4.74
C HIS A 356 4.54 98.84 -4.92
N GLY A 357 4.32 97.94 -3.96
CA GLY A 357 4.91 96.60 -3.95
C GLY A 357 6.41 96.63 -3.65
N THR A 358 6.96 95.47 -3.28
CA THR A 358 8.39 95.33 -2.96
C THR A 358 9.25 95.66 -4.18
N GLY A 359 10.12 96.68 -4.09
CA GLY A 359 11.19 96.94 -5.07
C GLY A 359 10.89 97.92 -6.22
N LYS A 360 9.71 98.53 -6.32
CA LYS A 360 9.40 99.48 -7.41
C LYS A 360 9.78 100.92 -7.04
N LYS A 361 10.93 101.40 -7.55
CA LYS A 361 11.50 102.76 -7.36
C LYS A 361 12.00 103.03 -5.93
N PRO A 362 13.16 102.46 -5.53
CA PRO A 362 13.70 102.60 -4.17
C PRO A 362 14.01 104.05 -3.77
N GLN A 363 14.24 104.95 -4.74
CA GLN A 363 14.46 106.37 -4.47
C GLN A 363 13.26 107.02 -3.77
N LEU A 364 12.02 106.67 -4.18
CA LEU A 364 10.81 107.22 -3.54
C LEU A 364 10.68 106.80 -2.07
N LEU A 365 11.16 105.61 -1.72
CA LEU A 365 11.20 105.15 -0.33
C LEU A 365 12.21 105.97 0.47
N TYR A 366 13.41 106.19 -0.08
CA TYR A 366 14.44 107.00 0.58
C TYR A 366 13.97 108.45 0.78
N ASP A 367 13.32 109.05 -0.21
CA ASP A 367 12.77 110.40 -0.12
C ASP A 367 11.71 110.51 0.99
N GLN A 368 10.79 109.53 1.07
CA GLN A 368 9.74 109.49 2.11
C GLN A 368 10.31 109.29 3.51
N ILE A 369 11.34 108.46 3.67
CA ILE A 369 11.98 108.24 4.98
C ILE A 369 12.75 109.49 5.42
N THR A 370 13.46 110.15 4.50
CA THR A 370 14.22 111.38 4.79
C THR A 370 13.30 112.50 5.32
N LEU A 371 12.06 112.58 4.81
CA LEU A 371 11.05 113.54 5.31
C LEU A 371 10.59 113.24 6.75
N VAL A 372 10.56 111.98 7.16
CA VAL A 372 10.08 111.55 8.48
C VAL A 372 11.22 111.48 9.51
N LEU A 373 12.45 111.25 9.05
CA LEU A 373 13.67 111.12 9.85
C LEU A 373 14.77 112.04 9.29
N PRO A 374 14.62 113.37 9.41
CA PRO A 374 15.55 114.33 8.82
C PRO A 374 16.93 114.36 9.49
N THR A 375 17.05 113.80 10.70
CA THR A 375 18.30 113.73 11.48
C THR A 375 19.21 112.59 11.04
N ILE A 376 18.71 111.63 10.25
CA ILE A 376 19.46 110.45 9.84
C ILE A 376 19.93 110.63 8.38
N PRO A 377 21.22 110.42 8.08
CA PRO A 377 21.73 110.60 6.73
C PRO A 377 21.24 109.47 5.80
N VAL A 378 20.98 109.81 4.54
CA VAL A 378 20.55 108.88 3.47
C VAL A 378 21.40 107.58 3.36
N PRO A 379 22.74 107.58 3.47
CA PRO A 379 23.51 106.33 3.48
C PRO A 379 23.12 105.37 4.61
N ASP A 380 22.81 105.87 5.80
CA ASP A 380 22.40 105.03 6.93
C ASP A 380 20.95 104.56 6.78
N ILE A 381 20.08 105.35 6.13
CA ILE A 381 18.75 104.89 5.70
C ILE A 381 18.88 103.72 4.71
N LYS A 382 19.81 103.80 3.73
CA LYS A 382 20.03 102.71 2.76
C LYS A 382 20.52 101.43 3.42
N LYS A 383 21.44 101.56 4.38
CA LYS A 383 21.93 100.46 5.23
C LYS A 383 20.80 99.78 6.01
N HIS A 384 19.95 100.59 6.65
CA HIS A 384 18.82 100.07 7.43
C HIS A 384 17.77 99.39 6.54
N VAL A 385 17.52 99.92 5.34
CA VAL A 385 16.67 99.24 4.34
C VAL A 385 17.27 97.89 3.93
N ARG A 386 18.59 97.77 3.75
CA ARG A 386 19.25 96.48 3.49
C ARG A 386 19.13 95.52 4.66
N PHE A 387 19.30 95.98 5.91
CA PHE A 387 19.06 95.17 7.11
C PHE A 387 17.65 94.56 7.09
N HIS A 388 16.61 95.36 6.84
CA HIS A 388 15.24 94.86 6.77
C HIS A 388 14.98 93.91 5.59
N GLN A 389 15.68 94.08 4.47
CA GLN A 389 15.63 93.11 3.36
C GLN A 389 16.19 91.75 3.79
N HIS A 390 17.35 91.74 4.47
CA HIS A 390 17.93 90.51 5.02
C HIS A 390 17.03 89.89 6.10
N LEU A 391 16.45 90.71 6.99
CA LEU A 391 15.54 90.25 8.04
C LEU A 391 14.28 89.61 7.46
N ARG A 392 13.69 90.24 6.44
CA ARG A 392 12.52 89.70 5.73
C ARG A 392 12.85 88.38 5.05
N PHE A 393 13.97 88.32 4.33
CA PHE A 393 14.42 87.10 3.67
C PHE A 393 14.67 85.94 4.66
N TYR A 394 15.28 86.23 5.81
CA TYR A 394 15.45 85.27 6.89
C TYR A 394 14.12 84.77 7.45
N GLN A 395 13.17 85.68 7.73
CA GLN A 395 11.84 85.32 8.21
C GLN A 395 11.06 84.47 7.20
N ASP A 396 11.15 84.78 5.92
CA ASP A 396 10.52 84.02 4.84
C ASP A 396 11.15 82.62 4.72
N LYS A 397 12.50 82.51 4.73
CA LYS A 397 13.20 81.21 4.77
C LYS A 397 12.79 80.35 5.98
N ARG A 398 12.69 80.96 7.17
CA ARG A 398 12.28 80.27 8.39
C ARG A 398 10.85 79.74 8.28
N LYS A 399 9.93 80.54 7.73
CA LYS A 399 8.54 80.10 7.47
C LYS A 399 8.47 78.99 6.43
N ASP A 400 9.25 79.09 5.36
CA ASP A 400 9.31 78.08 4.29
C ASP A 400 9.81 76.75 4.83
N ARG A 401 10.89 76.77 5.62
CA ARG A 401 11.43 75.57 6.26
C ARG A 401 10.48 74.97 7.30
N GLN A 402 9.71 75.79 8.02
CA GLN A 402 8.67 75.30 8.93
C GLN A 402 7.52 74.61 8.17
N ARG A 403 7.12 75.14 7.01
CA ARG A 403 6.14 74.49 6.13
C ARG A 403 6.67 73.20 5.51
N GLU A 404 7.96 73.15 5.20
CA GLU A 404 8.62 71.94 4.73
C GLU A 404 8.70 70.86 5.81
N LEU A 405 9.07 71.22 7.04
CA LEU A 405 9.02 70.31 8.19
C LEU A 405 7.62 69.73 8.36
N GLN A 406 6.57 70.56 8.32
CA GLN A 406 5.21 70.08 8.49
C GLN A 406 4.82 69.06 7.40
N ARG A 407 5.15 69.33 6.14
CA ARG A 407 4.93 68.38 5.04
C ARG A 407 5.73 67.10 5.21
N GLY A 408 7.01 67.21 5.56
CA GLY A 408 7.87 66.04 5.82
C GLY A 408 7.39 65.19 6.98
N LEU A 409 6.84 65.79 8.04
CA LEU A 409 6.22 65.07 9.15
C LEU A 409 4.92 64.36 8.74
N GLU A 410 4.07 65.00 7.94
CA GLU A 410 2.84 64.39 7.41
C GLU A 410 3.18 63.19 6.48
N GLU A 411 4.19 63.34 5.62
CA GLU A 411 4.70 62.27 4.75
C GLU A 411 5.26 61.11 5.58
N LEU A 412 6.16 61.39 6.53
CA LEU A 412 6.76 60.37 7.39
C LEU A 412 5.72 59.69 8.30
N GLN A 413 4.74 60.43 8.80
CA GLN A 413 3.62 59.88 9.56
C GLN A 413 2.79 58.93 8.70
N SER A 414 2.50 59.29 7.44
CA SER A 414 1.78 58.41 6.53
C SER A 414 2.59 57.15 6.21
N GLU A 415 3.90 57.27 5.99
CA GLU A 415 4.79 56.13 5.76
C GLU A 415 4.84 55.21 6.97
N ALA A 416 5.06 55.77 8.17
CA ALA A 416 5.06 55.03 9.43
C ALA A 416 3.73 54.29 9.64
N ALA A 417 2.59 54.96 9.42
CA ALA A 417 1.27 54.34 9.55
C ALA A 417 1.08 53.16 8.58
N THR A 418 1.57 53.26 7.34
CA THR A 418 1.52 52.13 6.41
C THR A 418 2.42 50.97 6.85
N LYS A 419 3.65 51.25 7.30
CA LYS A 419 4.59 50.22 7.77
C LYS A 419 4.06 49.52 9.03
N PHE A 420 3.55 50.28 9.99
CA PHE A 420 2.93 49.71 11.19
C PHE A 420 1.69 48.89 10.85
N GLY A 421 0.82 49.37 9.95
CA GLY A 421 -0.34 48.60 9.49
C GLY A 421 0.05 47.23 8.89
N ILE A 422 1.09 47.20 8.06
CA ILE A 422 1.62 45.96 7.47
C ILE A 422 2.17 45.02 8.56
N ALA A 423 2.97 45.54 9.50
CA ALA A 423 3.55 44.74 10.58
C ALA A 423 2.46 44.15 11.50
N ILE A 424 1.44 44.93 11.85
CA ILE A 424 0.30 44.47 12.65
C ILE A 424 -0.47 43.37 11.92
N GLU A 425 -0.73 43.53 10.62
CA GLU A 425 -1.43 42.51 9.82
C GLU A 425 -0.62 41.21 9.74
N GLN A 426 0.70 41.30 9.54
CA GLN A 426 1.59 40.14 9.50
C GLN A 426 1.58 39.36 10.82
N GLU A 427 1.63 40.06 11.97
CA GLU A 427 1.58 39.39 13.26
C GLU A 427 0.21 38.75 13.53
N GLN A 428 -0.89 39.40 13.13
CA GLN A 428 -2.22 38.80 13.20
C GLN A 428 -2.33 37.53 12.35
N GLN A 429 -1.78 37.53 11.13
CA GLN A 429 -1.72 36.34 10.28
C GLN A 429 -0.86 35.23 10.90
N ARG A 430 0.26 35.59 11.54
CA ARG A 430 1.12 34.64 12.26
C ARG A 430 0.37 33.97 13.41
N LEU A 431 -0.32 34.76 14.23
CA LEU A 431 -1.14 34.26 15.33
C LEU A 431 -2.28 33.35 14.85
N GLN A 432 -2.95 33.71 13.74
CA GLN A 432 -3.99 32.85 13.15
C GLN A 432 -3.42 31.51 12.67
N LYS A 433 -2.25 31.50 12.02
CA LYS A 433 -1.58 30.25 11.61
C LYS A 433 -1.20 29.39 12.81
N LEU A 434 -0.67 30.00 13.87
CA LEU A 434 -0.33 29.29 15.10
C LEU A 434 -1.57 28.65 15.76
N GLN A 435 -2.68 29.37 15.81
CA GLN A 435 -3.96 28.82 16.29
C GLN A 435 -4.45 27.66 15.41
N GLN A 436 -4.38 27.78 14.08
CA GLN A 436 -4.76 26.69 13.18
C GLN A 436 -3.88 25.45 13.40
N PHE A 437 -2.58 25.64 13.60
CA PHE A 437 -1.65 24.55 13.87
C PHE A 437 -1.96 23.85 15.20
N SER A 438 -2.20 24.63 16.27
CA SER A 438 -2.64 24.10 17.57
C SER A 438 -3.92 23.26 17.45
N VAL A 439 -4.92 23.73 16.71
CA VAL A 439 -6.16 22.96 16.47
C VAL A 439 -5.87 21.68 15.67
N MET A 440 -4.99 21.73 14.68
CA MET A 440 -4.59 20.53 13.92
C MET A 440 -3.83 19.53 14.79
N GLN A 441 -2.95 19.99 15.67
CA GLN A 441 -2.24 19.17 16.63
C GLN A 441 -3.21 18.44 17.57
N GLU A 442 -4.18 19.16 18.16
CA GLU A 442 -5.21 18.55 19.00
C GLU A 442 -6.02 17.49 18.22
N GLN A 443 -6.35 17.73 16.96
CA GLN A 443 -7.04 16.73 16.12
C GLN A 443 -6.17 15.49 15.86
N CYS A 444 -4.86 15.67 15.67
CA CYS A 444 -3.92 14.56 15.53
C CYS A 444 -3.84 13.73 16.81
N GLU A 445 -3.74 14.38 17.97
CA GLU A 445 -3.74 13.73 19.29
C GLU A 445 -5.04 12.95 19.52
N GLN A 446 -6.21 13.56 19.26
CA GLN A 446 -7.50 12.88 19.38
C GLN A 446 -7.59 11.63 18.48
N ARG A 447 -7.08 11.71 17.24
CA ARG A 447 -7.03 10.55 16.35
C ARG A 447 -6.08 9.48 16.86
N HIS A 448 -4.92 9.88 17.41
CA HIS A 448 -3.97 8.95 18.00
C HIS A 448 -4.59 8.18 19.17
N ASP A 449 -5.33 8.87 20.04
CA ASP A 449 -6.07 8.26 21.15
C ASP A 449 -7.13 7.27 20.67
N LEU A 450 -7.88 7.62 19.62
CA LEU A 450 -8.88 6.72 19.03
C LEU A 450 -8.23 5.47 18.46
N VAL A 451 -7.10 5.61 17.77
CA VAL A 451 -6.33 4.47 17.22
C VAL A 451 -5.77 3.61 18.35
N SER A 452 -5.26 4.21 19.42
CA SER A 452 -4.77 3.50 20.60
C SER A 452 -5.87 2.67 21.27
N LYS A 453 -7.05 3.28 21.51
CA LYS A 453 -8.24 2.58 22.01
C LYS A 453 -8.65 1.43 21.08
N TRP A 454 -8.63 1.65 19.77
CA TRP A 454 -8.95 0.61 18.80
C TRP A 454 -7.94 -0.54 18.83
N ARG A 455 -6.63 -0.27 18.95
CA ARG A 455 -5.60 -1.31 19.10
C ARG A 455 -5.84 -2.18 20.34
N VAL A 456 -6.08 -1.56 21.50
CA VAL A 456 -6.36 -2.29 22.75
C VAL A 456 -7.61 -3.16 22.62
N THR A 457 -8.69 -2.63 22.03
CA THR A 457 -9.92 -3.41 21.83
C THR A 457 -9.75 -4.55 20.84
N LYS A 458 -8.96 -4.35 19.78
CA LYS A 458 -8.62 -5.40 18.82
C LYS A 458 -7.79 -6.51 19.46
N GLU A 459 -6.73 -6.16 20.19
CA GLU A 459 -5.89 -7.12 20.90
C GLU A 459 -6.67 -7.91 21.97
N ALA A 460 -7.63 -7.27 22.63
CA ALA A 460 -8.51 -7.95 23.57
C ALA A 460 -9.43 -8.97 22.87
N LYS A 461 -10.01 -8.61 21.72
CA LYS A 461 -10.80 -9.54 20.90
C LYS A 461 -9.98 -10.72 20.42
N GLU A 462 -8.78 -10.48 19.88
CA GLU A 462 -7.89 -11.55 19.42
C GLU A 462 -7.45 -12.47 20.56
N ARG A 463 -7.27 -11.94 21.79
CA ARG A 463 -7.03 -12.75 22.98
C ARG A 463 -8.22 -13.65 23.31
N ILE A 464 -9.43 -13.11 23.29
CA ILE A 464 -10.66 -13.88 23.55
C ILE A 464 -10.86 -14.96 22.49
N GLU A 465 -10.68 -14.65 21.21
CA GLU A 465 -10.80 -15.62 20.12
C GLU A 465 -9.74 -16.73 20.19
N ARG A 466 -8.52 -16.42 20.66
CA ARG A 466 -7.50 -17.44 20.93
C ARG A 466 -7.91 -18.37 22.07
N GLN A 467 -8.40 -17.81 23.18
CA GLN A 467 -8.91 -18.59 24.31
C GLN A 467 -10.10 -19.48 23.90
N GLN A 468 -11.01 -18.97 23.06
CA GLN A 468 -12.13 -19.76 22.54
C GLN A 468 -11.65 -20.94 21.70
N ARG A 469 -10.69 -20.71 20.78
CA ARG A 469 -10.09 -21.79 19.98
C ARG A 469 -9.37 -22.84 20.83
N GLU A 470 -8.67 -22.42 21.88
CA GLU A 470 -8.03 -23.34 22.83
C GLU A 470 -9.06 -24.20 23.58
N ILE A 471 -10.18 -23.60 24.04
CA ILE A 471 -11.27 -24.33 24.69
C ILE A 471 -11.92 -25.32 23.73
N GLU A 472 -12.22 -24.89 22.50
CA GLU A 472 -12.82 -25.74 21.46
C GLU A 472 -11.90 -26.93 21.13
N ALA A 473 -10.59 -26.69 20.97
CA ALA A 473 -9.62 -27.76 20.74
C ALA A 473 -9.55 -28.77 21.90
N ILE A 474 -9.63 -28.30 23.15
CA ILE A 474 -9.68 -29.18 24.33
C ILE A 474 -10.97 -30.03 24.31
N LEU A 475 -12.11 -29.43 24.00
CA LEU A 475 -13.40 -30.14 23.93
C LEU A 475 -13.41 -31.17 22.80
N GLU A 476 -12.90 -30.84 21.62
CA GLU A 476 -12.78 -31.77 20.49
C GLU A 476 -11.85 -32.94 20.83
N ALA A 477 -10.71 -32.67 21.48
CA ALA A 477 -9.81 -33.72 21.93
C ALA A 477 -10.46 -34.66 22.95
N GLN A 478 -11.25 -34.12 23.89
CA GLN A 478 -12.02 -34.93 24.84
C GLN A 478 -13.08 -35.79 24.12
N LEU A 479 -13.80 -35.23 23.16
CA LEU A 479 -14.82 -35.96 22.40
C LEU A 479 -14.19 -37.10 21.59
N GLN A 480 -13.07 -36.84 20.90
CA GLN A 480 -12.32 -37.87 20.18
C GLN A 480 -11.83 -38.98 21.12
N GLN A 481 -11.36 -38.63 22.32
CA GLN A 481 -10.94 -39.60 23.32
C GLN A 481 -12.11 -40.46 23.82
N GLU A 482 -13.28 -39.87 24.06
CA GLU A 482 -14.50 -40.60 24.41
C GLU A 482 -14.96 -41.54 23.29
N GLU A 483 -14.94 -41.07 22.04
CA GLU A 483 -15.31 -41.89 20.88
C GLU A 483 -14.35 -43.06 20.68
N ALA A 484 -13.04 -42.83 20.82
CA ALA A 484 -12.03 -43.88 20.78
C ALA A 484 -12.25 -44.93 21.88
N LEU A 485 -12.58 -44.50 23.10
CA LEU A 485 -12.93 -45.41 24.20
C LEU A 485 -14.21 -46.20 23.91
N ARG A 486 -15.24 -45.56 23.34
CA ARG A 486 -16.48 -46.25 22.93
C ARG A 486 -16.22 -47.27 21.83
N TRP A 487 -15.40 -46.92 20.84
CA TRP A 487 -15.01 -47.82 19.75
C TRP A 487 -14.24 -49.02 20.28
N LYS A 488 -13.27 -48.80 21.19
CA LYS A 488 -12.52 -49.86 21.86
C LYS A 488 -13.44 -50.80 22.65
N ARG A 489 -14.39 -50.28 23.43
CA ARG A 489 -15.38 -51.10 24.14
C ARG A 489 -16.24 -51.95 23.21
N LYS A 490 -16.72 -51.39 22.09
CA LYS A 490 -17.47 -52.15 21.07
C LYS A 490 -16.63 -53.27 20.46
N HIS A 491 -15.38 -52.97 20.13
CA HIS A 491 -14.46 -53.95 19.58
C HIS A 491 -14.18 -55.08 20.58
N ASP A 492 -13.95 -54.76 21.86
CA ASP A 492 -13.73 -55.76 22.91
C ASP A 492 -14.98 -56.63 23.13
N GLN A 493 -16.19 -56.05 23.09
CA GLN A 493 -17.45 -56.82 23.13
C GLN A 493 -17.59 -57.77 21.94
N GLN A 494 -17.28 -57.31 20.73
CA GLN A 494 -17.30 -58.16 19.53
C GLN A 494 -16.28 -59.30 19.64
N LYS A 495 -15.08 -59.02 20.17
CA LYS A 495 -14.06 -60.04 20.39
C LYS A 495 -14.54 -61.11 21.36
N LEU A 496 -15.13 -60.71 22.49
CA LEU A 496 -15.71 -61.66 23.45
C LEU A 496 -16.81 -62.53 22.84
N ALA A 497 -17.72 -61.94 22.06
CA ALA A 497 -18.79 -62.68 21.38
C ALA A 497 -18.23 -63.70 20.36
N VAL A 498 -17.17 -63.33 19.62
CA VAL A 498 -16.49 -64.25 18.69
C VAL A 498 -15.81 -65.39 19.44
N ASP A 499 -15.16 -65.10 20.56
CA ASP A 499 -14.48 -66.13 21.36
C ASP A 499 -15.48 -67.07 22.04
N GLU A 500 -16.63 -66.57 22.48
CA GLU A 500 -17.75 -67.38 22.99
C GLU A 500 -18.32 -68.29 21.90
N TYR A 501 -18.59 -67.75 20.71
CA TYR A 501 -19.02 -68.54 19.55
C TYR A 501 -18.02 -69.65 19.17
N LYS A 502 -16.72 -69.36 19.23
CA LYS A 502 -15.68 -70.38 18.99
C LYS A 502 -15.72 -71.50 20.04
N LYS A 503 -15.87 -71.15 21.32
CA LYS A 503 -16.00 -72.14 22.41
C LYS A 503 -17.24 -73.02 22.21
N ASP A 504 -18.38 -72.41 21.91
CA ASP A 504 -19.63 -73.12 21.62
C ASP A 504 -19.48 -74.06 20.42
N LYS A 505 -18.80 -73.61 19.36
CA LYS A 505 -18.53 -74.44 18.18
C LYS A 505 -17.64 -75.65 18.50
N VAL A 506 -16.66 -75.50 19.38
CA VAL A 506 -15.82 -76.61 19.86
C VAL A 506 -16.64 -77.58 20.70
N LEU A 507 -17.49 -77.08 21.59
CA LEU A 507 -18.37 -77.93 22.41
C LEU A 507 -19.37 -78.71 21.55
N ARG A 508 -19.96 -78.09 20.53
CA ARG A 508 -20.84 -78.79 19.57
C ARG A 508 -20.10 -79.89 18.82
N LYS A 509 -18.88 -79.61 18.32
CA LYS A 509 -18.06 -80.64 17.67
C LYS A 509 -17.77 -81.84 18.58
N MET A 510 -17.45 -81.59 19.86
CA MET A 510 -17.23 -82.69 20.82
C MET A 510 -18.52 -83.48 21.11
N ALA A 511 -19.68 -82.83 21.09
CA ALA A 511 -20.97 -83.51 21.23
C ALA A 511 -21.30 -84.36 20.01
N ASP A 512 -21.08 -83.83 18.80
CA ASP A 512 -21.29 -84.54 17.53
C ASP A 512 -20.34 -85.74 17.40
N GLU A 513 -19.07 -85.60 17.81
CA GLU A 513 -18.10 -86.71 17.86
C GLU A 513 -18.53 -87.80 18.85
N LYS A 514 -19.06 -87.44 20.02
CA LYS A 514 -19.59 -88.42 20.98
C LYS A 514 -20.78 -89.19 20.42
N LEU A 515 -21.72 -88.52 19.77
CA LEU A 515 -22.86 -89.16 19.12
C LEU A 515 -22.41 -90.12 18.01
N SER A 516 -21.42 -89.72 17.21
CA SER A 516 -20.86 -90.59 16.17
C SER A 516 -20.19 -91.84 16.74
N ILE A 517 -19.52 -91.75 17.90
CA ILE A 517 -18.90 -92.89 18.56
C ILE A 517 -19.97 -93.84 19.12
N GLU A 518 -21.05 -93.31 19.71
CA GLU A 518 -22.17 -94.12 20.22
C GLU A 518 -22.90 -94.87 19.09
N GLU A 519 -23.13 -94.23 17.94
CA GLU A 519 -23.71 -94.87 16.74
C GLU A 519 -22.81 -96.00 16.18
N GLU A 520 -21.50 -95.84 16.26
CA GLU A 520 -20.54 -96.85 15.80
C GLU A 520 -20.51 -98.07 16.74
N GLN A 521 -20.62 -97.84 18.05
CA GLN A 521 -20.76 -98.92 19.05
C GLN A 521 -22.05 -99.73 18.87
N GLN A 522 -23.17 -99.07 18.52
CA GLN A 522 -24.42 -99.77 18.23
C GLN A 522 -24.31 -100.66 16.98
N ARG A 523 -23.69 -100.16 15.90
CA ARG A 523 -23.44 -100.96 14.68
C ARG A 523 -22.49 -102.13 14.90
N GLU A 524 -21.57 -102.03 15.86
CA GLU A 524 -20.66 -103.12 16.21
C GLU A 524 -21.36 -104.21 17.05
N ALA A 525 -22.25 -103.83 17.96
CA ALA A 525 -23.09 -104.76 18.70
C ALA A 525 -24.05 -105.56 17.79
N GLU A 526 -24.63 -104.92 16.76
CA GLU A 526 -25.46 -105.60 15.76
C GLU A 526 -24.67 -106.63 14.93
N ARG A 527 -23.44 -106.30 14.53
CA ARG A 527 -22.55 -107.25 13.80
C ARG A 527 -22.17 -108.46 14.65
N ALA A 528 -21.96 -108.28 15.95
CA ALA A 528 -21.67 -109.38 16.87
C ALA A 528 -22.86 -110.36 17.00
N LEU A 529 -24.09 -109.84 17.07
CA LEU A 529 -25.31 -110.66 17.09
C LEU A 529 -25.49 -111.48 15.79
N GLN A 530 -25.21 -110.89 14.64
CA GLN A 530 -25.31 -111.59 13.34
C GLN A 530 -24.22 -112.66 13.16
N SER A 531 -23.04 -112.47 13.75
CA SER A 531 -21.94 -113.45 13.71
C SER A 531 -22.32 -114.76 14.41
N ALA A 532 -22.98 -114.70 15.57
CA ALA A 532 -23.43 -115.87 16.31
C ALA A 532 -24.41 -116.75 15.51
N VAL A 533 -25.38 -116.13 14.84
CA VAL A 533 -26.39 -116.84 14.00
C VAL A 533 -25.73 -117.47 12.76
N ASN A 534 -24.69 -116.85 12.20
CA ASN A 534 -23.96 -117.40 11.06
C ASN A 534 -23.11 -118.62 11.43
N VAL A 535 -22.55 -118.68 12.64
CA VAL A 535 -21.77 -119.84 13.10
C VAL A 535 -22.63 -121.11 13.15
N GLU A 536 -23.85 -121.02 13.68
CA GLU A 536 -24.79 -122.15 13.72
C GLU A 536 -25.18 -122.62 12.30
N ARG A 537 -25.40 -121.67 11.38
CA ARG A 537 -25.73 -121.98 9.98
C ARG A 537 -24.58 -122.68 9.25
N VAL A 538 -23.34 -122.32 9.55
CA VAL A 538 -22.14 -122.94 8.96
C VAL A 538 -21.94 -124.35 9.52
N GLN A 539 -22.17 -124.58 10.81
CA GLN A 539 -22.09 -125.92 11.43
C GLN A 539 -23.13 -126.89 10.85
N TYR A 540 -24.37 -126.44 10.63
CA TYR A 540 -25.41 -127.25 9.99
C TYR A 540 -25.03 -127.65 8.55
N ARG A 541 -24.50 -126.71 7.77
CA ARG A 541 -24.07 -126.98 6.38
C ARG A 541 -22.86 -127.92 6.32
N HIS A 542 -21.98 -127.87 7.31
CA HIS A 542 -20.84 -128.77 7.41
C HIS A 542 -21.27 -130.23 7.68
N HIS A 543 -22.22 -130.44 8.60
CA HIS A 543 -22.76 -131.77 8.89
C HIS A 543 -23.56 -132.38 7.74
N GLU A 544 -24.38 -131.58 7.04
CA GLU A 544 -25.09 -132.04 5.83
C GLU A 544 -24.12 -132.43 4.70
N PHE A 545 -23.01 -131.71 4.55
CA PHE A 545 -22.00 -132.03 3.55
C PHE A 545 -21.25 -133.33 3.87
N GLN A 546 -20.95 -133.60 5.15
CA GLN A 546 -20.33 -134.86 5.57
C GLN A 546 -21.23 -136.08 5.31
N ARG A 547 -22.53 -135.99 5.59
CA ARG A 547 -23.50 -137.05 5.26
C ARG A 547 -23.53 -137.37 3.76
N LYS A 548 -23.54 -136.34 2.90
CA LYS A 548 -23.54 -136.54 1.43
C LYS A 548 -22.25 -137.19 0.91
N LEU A 549 -21.11 -136.94 1.54
CA LEU A 549 -19.84 -137.59 1.20
C LEU A 549 -19.83 -139.09 1.57
N GLU A 550 -20.46 -139.46 2.68
CA GLU A 550 -20.58 -140.86 3.11
C GLU A 550 -21.54 -141.64 2.20
N ASP A 551 -22.68 -141.05 1.84
CA ASP A 551 -23.64 -141.65 0.90
C ASP A 551 -23.01 -141.85 -0.50
N MET A 552 -22.25 -140.86 -1.01
CA MET A 552 -21.52 -140.98 -2.28
C MET A 552 -20.48 -142.11 -2.25
N LYS A 553 -19.73 -142.27 -1.16
CA LYS A 553 -18.74 -143.35 -1.04
C LYS A 553 -19.37 -144.73 -1.05
N LEU A 554 -20.56 -144.87 -0.44
CA LEU A 554 -21.31 -146.14 -0.45
C LEU A 554 -21.85 -146.46 -1.85
N GLU A 555 -22.35 -145.45 -2.58
CA GLU A 555 -22.77 -145.63 -3.97
C GLU A 555 -21.61 -145.96 -4.91
N GLU A 556 -20.44 -145.35 -4.73
CA GLU A 556 -19.24 -145.62 -5.52
C GLU A 556 -18.72 -147.05 -5.28
N LEU A 557 -18.71 -147.53 -4.04
CA LEU A 557 -18.37 -148.92 -3.71
C LEU A 557 -19.31 -149.93 -4.37
N HIS A 558 -20.62 -149.64 -4.37
CA HIS A 558 -21.62 -150.50 -5.02
C HIS A 558 -21.48 -150.52 -6.55
N LYS A 559 -21.18 -149.35 -7.17
CA LYS A 559 -20.92 -149.24 -8.62
C LYS A 559 -19.63 -149.93 -9.02
N ALA A 560 -18.56 -149.83 -8.23
CA ALA A 560 -17.30 -150.50 -8.48
C ALA A 560 -17.44 -152.04 -8.49
N GLN A 561 -18.23 -152.61 -7.57
CA GLN A 561 -18.51 -154.05 -7.55
C GLN A 561 -19.28 -154.52 -8.79
N LEU A 562 -20.22 -153.71 -9.30
CA LEU A 562 -20.95 -154.00 -10.54
C LEU A 562 -20.06 -153.86 -11.79
N GLU A 563 -19.17 -152.86 -11.82
CA GLU A 563 -18.22 -152.69 -12.93
C GLU A 563 -17.15 -153.79 -12.95
N GLU A 564 -16.69 -154.27 -11.80
CA GLU A 564 -15.75 -155.40 -11.73
C GLU A 564 -16.37 -156.68 -12.31
N GLN A 565 -17.64 -156.96 -11.99
CA GLN A 565 -18.40 -158.06 -12.58
C GLN A 565 -18.57 -157.89 -14.10
N ARG A 566 -18.83 -156.67 -14.57
CA ARG A 566 -18.97 -156.36 -16.00
C ARG A 566 -17.65 -156.46 -16.76
N LEU A 567 -16.55 -155.98 -16.19
CA LEU A 567 -15.21 -156.04 -16.79
C LEU A 567 -14.66 -157.46 -16.84
N ALA A 568 -14.97 -158.31 -15.86
CA ALA A 568 -14.68 -159.74 -15.91
C ALA A 568 -15.40 -160.41 -17.10
N GLN A 569 -16.69 -160.12 -17.30
CA GLN A 569 -17.47 -160.63 -18.44
C GLN A 569 -16.96 -160.08 -19.79
N LEU A 570 -16.57 -158.81 -19.85
CA LEU A 570 -16.03 -158.17 -21.07
C LEU A 570 -14.63 -158.66 -21.43
N ASN A 571 -13.76 -158.93 -20.46
CA ASN A 571 -12.45 -159.53 -20.71
C ASN A 571 -12.57 -160.98 -21.18
N GLU A 572 -13.51 -161.75 -20.64
CA GLU A 572 -13.79 -163.11 -21.14
C GLU A 572 -14.29 -163.10 -22.60
N LEU A 573 -15.03 -162.07 -23.00
CA LEU A 573 -15.48 -161.84 -24.38
C LEU A 573 -14.35 -161.32 -25.30
N LYS A 574 -13.42 -160.52 -24.76
CA LYS A 574 -12.26 -159.97 -25.49
C LYS A 574 -11.24 -161.04 -25.88
N GLU A 575 -11.04 -162.07 -25.05
CA GLU A 575 -10.20 -163.24 -25.39
C GLU A 575 -10.85 -164.15 -26.45
N LYS A 576 -12.18 -164.17 -26.53
CA LYS A 576 -12.93 -165.06 -27.44
C LYS A 576 -13.15 -164.51 -28.86
N THR A 577 -12.72 -163.28 -29.17
CA THR A 577 -13.04 -162.61 -30.45
C THR A 577 -11.83 -162.36 -31.38
N PRO A 578 -11.91 -162.72 -32.68
CA PRO A 578 -10.74 -162.88 -33.56
C PRO A 578 -10.13 -161.59 -34.17
N TYR A 579 -10.49 -160.38 -33.72
CA TYR A 579 -10.01 -159.11 -34.33
C TYR A 579 -9.29 -158.16 -33.36
N ALA A 580 -8.85 -158.65 -32.20
CA ALA A 580 -8.31 -157.83 -31.10
C ALA A 580 -7.11 -156.93 -31.46
N GLN A 581 -6.33 -157.26 -32.48
CA GLN A 581 -5.09 -156.52 -32.82
C GLN A 581 -5.31 -155.18 -33.52
N ILE A 582 -6.49 -154.91 -34.12
CA ILE A 582 -6.67 -153.75 -35.00
C ILE A 582 -7.03 -152.46 -34.24
N ILE A 583 -7.62 -152.57 -33.04
CA ILE A 583 -8.25 -151.43 -32.35
C ILE A 583 -7.26 -150.59 -31.53
N ALA A 584 -6.04 -151.06 -31.28
CA ALA A 584 -5.14 -150.43 -30.32
C ALA A 584 -4.50 -149.08 -30.75
N ASN A 585 -4.57 -148.67 -32.03
CA ASN A 585 -3.56 -147.74 -32.60
C ASN A 585 -4.06 -146.40 -33.20
N ILE A 586 -5.13 -145.74 -32.72
CA ILE A 586 -5.55 -144.42 -33.27
C ILE A 586 -5.75 -143.35 -32.16
N ALA A 587 -5.12 -142.16 -32.30
CA ALA A 587 -5.20 -141.01 -31.39
C ALA A 587 -5.45 -139.65 -32.13
N PRO A 588 -6.32 -138.72 -31.64
CA PRO A 588 -6.60 -137.38 -32.24
C PRO A 588 -6.14 -136.14 -31.41
N ASP A 589 -5.99 -134.96 -32.06
CA ASP A 589 -5.26 -133.74 -31.60
C ASP A 589 -6.12 -132.45 -31.38
N PHE A 590 -5.71 -131.55 -30.46
CA PHE A 590 -6.50 -130.54 -29.71
C PHE A 590 -6.36 -129.06 -30.12
N GLU A 591 -5.52 -128.73 -31.10
CA GLU A 591 -5.13 -127.33 -31.47
C GLU A 591 -6.27 -126.49 -32.10
N ARG A 592 -7.33 -127.10 -32.63
CA ARG A 592 -8.38 -126.37 -33.37
C ARG A 592 -9.30 -125.51 -32.48
N THR A 593 -9.27 -125.69 -31.16
CA THR A 593 -10.34 -125.22 -30.25
C THR A 593 -10.07 -123.88 -29.54
N ARG A 594 -9.01 -123.12 -29.89
CA ARG A 594 -8.50 -122.01 -29.04
C ARG A 594 -8.28 -120.60 -29.67
N GLN A 595 -8.87 -120.23 -30.82
CA GLN A 595 -8.64 -118.89 -31.43
C GLN A 595 -9.78 -117.85 -31.23
N GLU A 596 -9.43 -116.56 -31.04
CA GLU A 596 -10.32 -115.41 -30.71
C GLU A 596 -11.01 -114.74 -31.92
N THR A 597 -12.16 -114.08 -31.71
CA THR A 597 -13.09 -113.61 -32.75
C THR A 597 -13.17 -112.08 -32.96
N ALA A 598 -13.61 -111.68 -34.16
CA ALA A 598 -13.50 -110.33 -34.74
C ALA A 598 -14.26 -109.19 -34.01
N ALA A 599 -15.27 -109.49 -33.19
CA ALA A 599 -16.05 -108.48 -32.48
C ALA A 599 -15.23 -107.73 -31.41
N PHE A 600 -14.19 -108.37 -30.86
CA PHE A 600 -13.32 -107.75 -29.86
C PHE A 600 -12.40 -106.66 -30.45
N ARG A 601 -12.11 -106.72 -31.77
CA ARG A 601 -11.20 -105.75 -32.42
C ARG A 601 -11.84 -104.39 -32.72
N SER A 602 -13.14 -104.34 -33.05
CA SER A 602 -13.83 -103.10 -33.46
C SER A 602 -14.12 -102.11 -32.32
N ASN A 603 -14.29 -102.60 -31.08
CA ASN A 603 -14.65 -101.75 -29.95
C ASN A 603 -13.44 -100.99 -29.36
N VAL A 604 -12.24 -101.48 -29.62
CA VAL A 604 -10.98 -100.88 -29.16
C VAL A 604 -10.56 -99.71 -30.08
N GLU A 605 -10.93 -99.75 -31.37
CA GLU A 605 -10.66 -98.66 -32.33
C GLU A 605 -11.54 -97.42 -32.09
N ALA A 606 -12.81 -97.58 -31.68
CA ALA A 606 -13.72 -96.45 -31.44
C ALA A 606 -13.37 -95.59 -30.20
N ALA A 607 -12.55 -96.11 -29.27
CA ALA A 607 -12.14 -95.42 -28.05
C ALA A 607 -10.86 -94.57 -28.23
N GLN A 608 -10.16 -94.66 -29.37
CA GLN A 608 -8.87 -93.99 -29.60
C GLN A 608 -8.93 -92.70 -30.46
N GLU A 609 -10.07 -92.37 -31.07
CA GLU A 609 -10.27 -91.07 -31.76
C GLU A 609 -10.84 -90.00 -30.79
N GLY A 610 -9.96 -89.19 -30.23
CA GLY A 610 -10.31 -88.13 -29.27
C GLY A 610 -11.10 -86.97 -29.87
N LEU A 611 -12.34 -86.78 -29.42
CA LEU A 611 -13.15 -85.58 -29.66
C LEU A 611 -13.06 -84.61 -28.46
N PRO A 612 -12.78 -83.31 -28.68
CA PRO A 612 -12.68 -82.32 -27.61
C PRO A 612 -14.07 -81.99 -27.05
N LEU A 613 -14.24 -82.23 -25.76
CA LEU A 613 -15.42 -81.94 -24.95
C LEU A 613 -15.55 -80.42 -24.77
N ASN A 614 -16.25 -79.71 -25.66
CA ASN A 614 -16.91 -78.41 -25.41
C ASN A 614 -17.63 -77.91 -26.68
N GLU A 615 -18.60 -78.68 -27.19
CA GLU A 615 -19.52 -78.22 -28.25
C GLU A 615 -20.69 -79.22 -28.39
N THR A 616 -21.44 -79.48 -27.32
CA THR A 616 -22.76 -80.13 -27.46
C THR A 616 -23.79 -79.12 -27.96
N GLY A 617 -23.61 -78.68 -29.19
CA GLY A 617 -24.55 -77.90 -29.97
C GLY A 617 -24.24 -78.12 -31.44
N LEU A 618 -25.14 -78.80 -32.16
CA LEU A 618 -25.03 -79.15 -33.58
C LEU A 618 -24.89 -77.94 -34.56
N PHE A 619 -24.70 -76.71 -34.07
CA PHE A 619 -24.59 -75.50 -34.90
C PHE A 619 -23.57 -74.50 -34.32
N PRO A 620 -22.77 -73.81 -35.15
CA PRO A 620 -21.89 -72.73 -34.71
C PRO A 620 -22.72 -71.58 -34.10
N SER A 621 -22.56 -71.32 -32.81
CA SER A 621 -23.23 -70.18 -32.16
C SER A 621 -22.46 -68.88 -32.46
N HIS A 622 -22.93 -68.09 -33.42
CA HIS A 622 -22.40 -66.74 -33.70
C HIS A 622 -22.90 -65.67 -32.71
N GLY A 623 -23.16 -66.05 -31.45
CA GLY A 623 -23.67 -65.17 -30.40
C GLY A 623 -22.62 -64.81 -29.35
N TYR A 624 -22.86 -63.72 -28.61
CA TYR A 624 -22.05 -63.38 -27.44
C TYR A 624 -22.47 -64.26 -26.25
N ASP A 625 -21.56 -65.12 -25.78
CA ASP A 625 -21.81 -65.90 -24.57
C ASP A 625 -21.89 -64.98 -23.33
N CYS A 626 -22.83 -65.27 -22.42
CA CYS A 626 -23.12 -64.44 -21.24
C CYS A 626 -21.84 -64.20 -20.42
N ASN A 627 -21.01 -65.23 -20.27
CA ASN A 627 -19.73 -65.15 -19.56
C ASN A 627 -18.74 -64.17 -20.20
N THR A 628 -18.75 -64.05 -21.52
CA THR A 628 -17.88 -63.13 -22.28
C THR A 628 -18.39 -61.69 -22.20
N LEU A 629 -19.72 -61.52 -22.17
CA LEU A 629 -20.39 -60.23 -22.07
C LEU A 629 -20.21 -59.59 -20.68
N PHE A 630 -20.28 -60.40 -19.61
CA PHE A 630 -20.00 -59.95 -18.24
C PHE A 630 -18.52 -59.66 -17.95
N LYS A 631 -17.57 -60.13 -18.77
CA LYS A 631 -16.14 -59.79 -18.64
C LYS A 631 -15.79 -58.43 -19.28
N ASN A 632 -16.65 -57.89 -20.16
CA ASN A 632 -16.40 -56.63 -20.83
C ASN A 632 -16.53 -55.42 -19.88
N ALA A 633 -15.45 -54.66 -19.71
CA ALA A 633 -15.40 -53.49 -18.82
C ALA A 633 -16.44 -52.42 -19.16
N ARG A 634 -16.77 -52.24 -20.45
CA ARG A 634 -17.78 -51.30 -20.92
C ARG A 634 -19.19 -51.74 -20.49
N PHE A 635 -19.46 -53.05 -20.49
CA PHE A 635 -20.73 -53.61 -20.04
C PHE A 635 -20.89 -53.50 -18.51
N LYS A 636 -19.83 -53.78 -17.74
CA LYS A 636 -19.83 -53.59 -16.27
C LYS A 636 -20.06 -52.13 -15.88
N LEU A 637 -19.37 -51.18 -16.51
CA LEU A 637 -19.61 -49.76 -16.23
C LEU A 637 -21.03 -49.34 -16.65
N GLY A 638 -21.54 -49.84 -17.78
CA GLY A 638 -22.91 -49.57 -18.22
C GLY A 638 -23.97 -50.00 -17.19
N ILE A 639 -23.81 -51.17 -16.57
CA ILE A 639 -24.68 -51.64 -15.49
C ILE A 639 -24.52 -50.77 -14.24
N ALA A 640 -23.28 -50.45 -13.84
CA ALA A 640 -23.03 -49.62 -12.66
C ALA A 640 -23.65 -48.22 -12.79
N LEU A 641 -23.49 -47.57 -13.96
CA LEU A 641 -24.07 -46.25 -14.23
C LEU A 641 -25.61 -46.29 -14.32
N ARG A 642 -26.18 -47.39 -14.81
CA ARG A 642 -27.64 -47.59 -14.81
C ARG A 642 -28.17 -47.78 -13.38
N ASN A 643 -27.50 -48.59 -12.57
CA ASN A 643 -27.89 -48.81 -11.17
C ASN A 643 -27.73 -47.54 -10.32
N ALA A 644 -26.78 -46.67 -10.66
CA ALA A 644 -26.61 -45.36 -10.03
C ALA A 644 -27.57 -44.27 -10.55
N GLY A 645 -28.44 -44.58 -11.53
CA GLY A 645 -29.39 -43.62 -12.11
C GLY A 645 -28.77 -42.56 -13.04
N LEU A 646 -27.48 -42.68 -13.37
CA LEU A 646 -26.72 -41.69 -14.14
C LEU A 646 -26.62 -42.01 -15.63
N SER A 647 -27.29 -43.06 -16.11
CA SER A 647 -27.15 -43.58 -17.47
C SER A 647 -27.55 -42.63 -18.59
N SER A 648 -28.40 -41.63 -18.33
CA SER A 648 -28.81 -40.60 -19.30
C SER A 648 -27.92 -39.36 -19.28
N SER A 649 -27.04 -39.22 -18.28
CA SER A 649 -26.15 -38.06 -18.17
C SER A 649 -25.14 -38.00 -19.33
N GLU A 650 -24.77 -36.79 -19.72
CA GLU A 650 -23.78 -36.56 -20.76
C GLU A 650 -22.39 -37.05 -20.35
N TYR A 651 -22.10 -36.98 -19.04
CA TYR A 651 -20.90 -37.54 -18.42
C TYR A 651 -20.83 -39.07 -18.56
N ALA A 652 -21.94 -39.79 -18.33
CA ALA A 652 -22.00 -41.24 -18.54
C ALA A 652 -21.77 -41.64 -20.01
N ARG A 653 -22.29 -40.84 -20.96
CA ARG A 653 -22.06 -41.05 -22.40
C ARG A 653 -20.59 -40.85 -22.78
N GLN A 654 -19.93 -39.81 -22.26
CA GLN A 654 -18.50 -39.59 -22.47
C GLN A 654 -17.63 -40.67 -21.79
N ALA A 655 -17.97 -41.08 -20.56
CA ALA A 655 -17.23 -42.12 -19.84
C ALA A 655 -17.30 -43.48 -20.55
N LEU A 656 -18.47 -43.87 -21.08
CA LEU A 656 -18.62 -45.08 -21.89
C LEU A 656 -17.87 -44.98 -23.22
N ALA A 657 -17.80 -43.79 -23.84
CA ALA A 657 -17.06 -43.58 -25.09
C ALA A 657 -15.54 -43.69 -24.92
N ASN A 658 -15.00 -43.23 -23.78
CA ASN A 658 -13.56 -43.15 -23.53
C ASN A 658 -12.94 -44.44 -22.97
N ILE A 659 -13.73 -45.44 -22.57
CA ILE A 659 -13.19 -46.74 -22.15
C ILE A 659 -12.63 -47.49 -23.36
N LYS A 660 -11.29 -47.64 -23.38
CA LYS A 660 -10.59 -48.55 -24.29
C LYS A 660 -11.06 -49.98 -24.01
N VAL A 661 -11.72 -50.58 -25.00
CA VAL A 661 -12.01 -52.02 -25.00
C VAL A 661 -10.69 -52.74 -25.26
N CYS A 662 -10.09 -53.33 -24.23
CA CYS A 662 -8.98 -54.26 -24.38
C CYS A 662 -9.48 -55.60 -24.96
N ASN A 663 -9.95 -55.59 -26.21
CA ASN A 663 -10.21 -56.79 -27.02
C ASN A 663 -9.23 -56.85 -28.19
N VAL A 664 -7.94 -56.70 -27.90
CA VAL A 664 -6.87 -57.04 -28.85
C VAL A 664 -6.23 -58.33 -28.34
N GLY A 665 -6.85 -59.48 -28.62
CA GLY A 665 -6.24 -60.78 -28.32
C GLY A 665 -7.16 -62.00 -28.16
N ALA A 666 -8.45 -61.83 -27.85
CA ALA A 666 -9.32 -62.98 -27.49
C ALA A 666 -9.96 -63.74 -28.67
N TYR A 667 -9.47 -63.54 -29.91
CA TYR A 667 -9.96 -64.27 -31.10
C TYR A 667 -8.90 -65.21 -31.69
N ARG A 668 -8.08 -65.83 -30.85
CA ARG A 668 -7.34 -67.03 -31.23
C ARG A 668 -7.40 -68.05 -30.11
N ASN A 669 -7.82 -69.25 -30.48
CA ASN A 669 -7.85 -70.45 -29.66
C ASN A 669 -6.52 -70.62 -28.91
N HIS A 670 -6.55 -70.45 -27.59
CA HIS A 670 -5.47 -70.94 -26.74
C HIS A 670 -5.75 -72.41 -26.44
N VAL A 671 -4.92 -73.26 -27.04
CA VAL A 671 -4.73 -74.67 -26.66
C VAL A 671 -4.29 -74.70 -25.21
N ALA A 672 -5.09 -75.31 -24.32
CA ALA A 672 -4.66 -75.62 -22.98
C ALA A 672 -3.68 -76.81 -23.03
N GLU A 673 -2.58 -76.74 -22.28
CA GLU A 673 -1.67 -77.88 -22.12
C GLU A 673 -2.39 -79.04 -21.39
N PRO A 674 -2.11 -80.29 -21.76
CA PRO A 674 -2.69 -81.44 -21.10
C PRO A 674 -2.15 -81.53 -19.66
N THR A 675 -3.04 -81.37 -18.68
CA THR A 675 -2.76 -81.77 -17.31
C THR A 675 -2.43 -83.25 -17.27
N LYS A 676 -1.18 -83.58 -16.95
CA LYS A 676 -0.79 -84.93 -16.52
C LYS A 676 -1.43 -85.20 -15.16
N LEU A 677 -2.53 -85.94 -15.16
CA LEU A 677 -2.98 -86.69 -13.99
C LEU A 677 -3.25 -88.12 -14.42
N TRP A 678 -2.70 -89.00 -13.60
CA TRP A 678 -2.69 -90.45 -13.70
C TRP A 678 -4.08 -91.03 -13.41
#